data_AF-A0A0D2EK26-F1
#
_entry.id   AF-A0A0D2EK26-F1
#
_cell.length_a   1.000
_cell.length_b   1.000
_cell.length_c   1.000
_cell.angle_alpha   90.00
_cell.angle_beta   90.00
_cell.angle_gamma   90.00
#
_symmetry.space_group_name_H-M   'P 1'
#
loop_
_entity.id
_entity.type
_entity.pdbx_description
1 polymer ?
#
loop_
_entity_poly.entity_id
_entity_poly.type
_entity_poly.pdbx_seq_one_letter_code
_entity_poly.pdbx_strand_id
1 'polypeptide(L)'
;MSIMESRKRPIGTASEEQPAKTICTRESIEHEPSLADTSSSFQDHIAIKIRLHSRKKANINDPKGSGGAEPKCDLGEVKVNSLNVSGENLHIEYSDDKYETYDEFNGLTWLEPIDVIATDEKTSEQVGCCMANLVRRQQIWHSFHKSMRAPVNELTVLAFDLFDRYGRLKDDYKHHPIRKGSGFWKDQLDEGDILLIEDVTIDQRYRQRGIGTRLVQTLLSAASKKIDGGKFVALAWPDPFKGDNFHQTMENLVGYLSYNFIERKDAQAIKWLRSVGFRRIGSSIWFGTLVGHDAQSQLPPIAEDYDPPPISRSNNLVPESIRRAFETSKDKVLVKALQKHLGQAEPNDERWLATDMKGNTLMHIAAMAHEPACLAWMMAQPGGRRLQNIRNQDYDTPLEALELVLDKSRTRLFTGGRFLLHYSDAFRGYPKNAVRCLAILKGVHHEPKDEGWKRLAGGCTCGHCFEGCMSPRMRLSLALQAGILHDMFTDQLAVMGTRQWVSENAEDAFPFYCVNMMRHSKSMCRGLISLLKHTSNCLCAGMLPNEFNIMSVHDTDEKIPVDTKNFFKGGGKLEAVNKLVFEAAIDDFTSTGESIPFWFEPEEGEVLPRCRNDHEYGYVSVKCGYGTIEPFVGFNGL
;
A
#
# COMPACT_ATOMS: atom_id res chain seq x y z
N MET A 1 38.10 14.69 26.15
CA MET A 1 38.20 16.16 26.29
C MET A 1 36.99 16.72 25.59
N SER A 2 35.92 17.28 26.19
CA SER A 2 35.61 17.95 27.47
C SER A 2 34.11 17.61 27.75
N ILE A 3 33.63 17.05 28.89
CA ILE A 3 33.32 17.64 30.23
C ILE A 3 32.68 19.04 30.08
N MET A 4 31.50 19.44 30.58
CA MET A 4 30.46 19.05 31.56
C MET A 4 29.18 19.83 31.09
N GLU A 5 27.92 19.61 31.49
CA GLU A 5 27.40 19.64 32.85
C GLU A 5 25.89 19.35 32.87
N SER A 6 25.47 18.59 33.88
CA SER A 6 24.12 18.12 34.13
C SER A 6 23.38 19.09 35.07
N ARG A 7 22.14 19.49 34.76
CA ARG A 7 21.26 20.19 35.71
C ARG A 7 20.12 19.29 36.20
N LYS A 8 20.32 18.75 37.41
CA LYS A 8 19.29 18.22 38.31
C LYS A 8 18.33 19.35 38.72
N ARG A 9 17.03 19.07 38.82
CA ARG A 9 16.07 19.90 39.58
C ARG A 9 15.59 19.14 40.83
N PRO A 10 15.19 19.85 41.90
CA PRO A 10 15.14 19.32 43.25
C PRO A 10 13.79 18.70 43.60
N ILE A 11 13.87 17.80 44.59
CA ILE A 11 12.77 17.20 45.34
C ILE A 11 12.15 18.26 46.27
N GLY A 12 10.84 18.41 46.20
CA GLY A 12 10.04 19.20 47.14
C GLY A 12 8.88 18.34 47.66
N THR A 13 8.90 18.07 48.95
CA THR A 13 7.86 17.39 49.74
C THR A 13 6.71 18.34 50.06
N ALA A 14 5.45 17.90 49.89
CA ALA A 14 4.36 18.21 50.82
C ALA A 14 3.06 17.45 50.48
N SER A 15 2.49 16.87 51.55
CA SER A 15 1.07 16.63 51.87
C SER A 15 0.22 15.69 51.02
N GLU A 16 -0.11 14.58 51.69
CA GLU A 16 -1.27 13.70 51.50
C GLU A 16 -2.59 14.46 51.38
N GLU A 17 -3.42 14.08 50.42
CA GLU A 17 -4.88 14.09 50.56
C GLU A 17 -5.48 13.11 49.53
N GLN A 18 -5.95 11.96 50.02
CA GLN A 18 -6.81 11.04 49.27
C GLN A 18 -8.26 11.53 49.35
N PRO A 19 -9.06 11.37 48.28
CA PRO A 19 -10.48 11.18 48.44
C PRO A 19 -10.90 9.78 47.96
N ALA A 20 -11.40 9.03 48.95
CA ALA A 20 -12.54 8.11 48.91
C ALA A 20 -12.81 7.32 47.61
N LYS A 21 -12.47 6.02 47.67
CA LYS A 21 -13.12 4.97 46.90
C LYS A 21 -14.59 4.85 47.31
N THR A 22 -15.51 5.29 46.46
CA THR A 22 -16.91 4.86 46.55
C THR A 22 -17.07 3.60 45.71
N ILE A 23 -17.01 2.46 46.41
CA ILE A 23 -17.45 1.16 45.91
C ILE A 23 -18.96 1.24 45.79
N CYS A 24 -19.48 1.29 44.55
CA CYS A 24 -20.90 1.11 44.29
C CYS A 24 -21.08 -0.32 43.77
N THR A 25 -21.39 -1.22 44.69
CA THR A 25 -21.98 -2.54 44.40
C THR A 25 -23.30 -2.31 43.69
N ARG A 26 -23.39 -2.66 42.41
CA ARG A 26 -24.67 -2.71 41.70
C ARG A 26 -25.06 -4.17 41.53
N GLU A 27 -25.95 -4.60 42.41
CA GLU A 27 -26.64 -5.88 42.37
C GLU A 27 -27.32 -6.08 41.01
N SER A 28 -27.17 -7.30 40.51
CA SER A 28 -27.86 -7.85 39.35
C SER A 28 -29.36 -7.87 39.64
N ILE A 29 -30.13 -7.04 38.94
CA ILE A 29 -31.57 -7.24 38.80
C ILE A 29 -31.81 -7.51 37.31
N GLU A 30 -31.96 -8.79 36.99
CA GLU A 30 -32.52 -9.27 35.74
C GLU A 30 -33.98 -8.80 35.68
N HIS A 31 -34.26 -7.87 34.77
CA HIS A 31 -35.60 -7.59 34.29
C HIS A 31 -35.59 -7.70 32.78
N GLU A 32 -36.07 -8.85 32.28
CA GLU A 32 -36.58 -8.97 30.92
C GLU A 32 -37.74 -7.98 30.74
N PRO A 33 -37.71 -7.08 29.74
CA PRO A 33 -38.92 -6.43 29.27
C PRO A 33 -39.53 -7.28 28.16
N SER A 34 -40.77 -7.70 28.39
CA SER A 34 -41.60 -8.42 27.43
C SER A 34 -41.79 -7.65 26.13
N LEU A 35 -41.79 -8.39 25.03
CA LEU A 35 -42.34 -8.01 23.73
C LEU A 35 -43.77 -7.48 23.90
N ALA A 36 -43.94 -6.17 23.77
CA ALA A 36 -45.23 -5.55 23.54
C ALA A 36 -45.08 -4.33 22.62
N ASP A 37 -45.78 -4.40 21.49
CA ASP A 37 -45.94 -3.38 20.47
C ASP A 37 -46.10 -1.97 21.03
N THR A 38 -45.16 -1.09 20.70
CA THR A 38 -45.39 0.36 20.64
C THR A 38 -44.79 0.93 19.37
N SER A 39 -45.57 0.83 18.29
CA SER A 39 -45.45 1.72 17.14
C SER A 39 -45.85 3.14 17.56
N SER A 40 -44.94 3.89 18.18
CA SER A 40 -45.07 5.36 18.28
C SER A 40 -44.02 6.00 17.39
N SER A 41 -44.47 6.59 16.29
CA SER A 41 -43.66 7.41 15.38
C SER A 41 -43.12 8.64 16.11
N PHE A 42 -41.86 8.59 16.56
CA PHE A 42 -41.10 9.80 16.79
C PHE A 42 -40.72 10.35 15.41
N GLN A 43 -41.43 11.38 14.95
CA GLN A 43 -41.00 12.18 13.80
C GLN A 43 -39.73 12.95 14.21
N ASP A 44 -38.58 12.33 13.97
CA ASP A 44 -37.28 12.97 14.17
C ASP A 44 -37.11 14.09 13.13
N HIS A 45 -37.17 15.34 13.59
CA HIS A 45 -36.90 16.56 12.83
C HIS A 45 -35.39 16.71 12.55
N ILE A 46 -34.80 15.76 11.83
CA ILE A 46 -33.38 15.74 11.50
C ILE A 46 -33.19 16.04 10.02
N ALA A 47 -32.60 17.21 9.74
CA ALA A 47 -32.16 17.60 8.41
C ALA A 47 -30.76 17.04 8.13
N ILE A 48 -30.55 16.56 6.90
CA ILE A 48 -29.25 16.08 6.42
C ILE A 48 -28.78 17.02 5.30
N LYS A 49 -27.50 17.39 5.34
CA LYS A 49 -26.84 18.17 4.28
C LYS A 49 -25.49 17.58 3.92
N ILE A 50 -25.05 17.86 2.70
CA ILE A 50 -23.72 17.48 2.20
C ILE A 50 -22.85 18.73 2.25
N ARG A 51 -21.63 18.60 2.77
CA ARG A 51 -20.63 19.66 2.77
C ARG A 51 -19.43 19.24 1.93
N LEU A 52 -19.03 20.10 1.01
CA LEU A 52 -17.82 19.97 0.19
C LEU A 52 -16.87 21.13 0.53
N HIS A 53 -15.58 20.83 0.67
CA HIS A 53 -14.62 21.82 1.16
C HIS A 53 -14.16 22.84 0.12
N SER A 54 -14.17 22.48 -1.17
CA SER A 54 -13.77 23.36 -2.27
C SER A 54 -14.75 23.26 -3.42
N ARG A 55 -15.29 24.40 -3.86
CA ARG A 55 -16.17 24.47 -5.03
C ARG A 55 -15.39 24.19 -6.31
N LYS A 56 -14.17 24.74 -6.43
CA LYS A 56 -13.33 24.53 -7.60
C LYS A 56 -13.01 23.05 -7.81
N LYS A 57 -12.60 22.34 -6.75
CA LYS A 57 -12.37 20.89 -6.80
C LYS A 57 -13.63 20.12 -7.14
N ALA A 58 -14.75 20.46 -6.49
CA ALA A 58 -16.02 19.81 -6.76
C ALA A 58 -16.45 19.93 -8.23
N ASN A 59 -16.16 21.06 -8.88
CA ASN A 59 -16.44 21.27 -10.30
C ASN A 59 -15.46 20.52 -11.21
N ILE A 60 -14.16 20.53 -10.89
CA ILE A 60 -13.13 19.75 -11.64
C ILE A 60 -13.47 18.26 -11.61
N ASN A 61 -13.95 17.80 -10.47
CA ASN A 61 -14.28 16.41 -10.21
C ASN A 61 -15.72 16.03 -10.58
N ASP A 62 -16.52 16.95 -11.14
CA ASP A 62 -17.87 16.64 -11.59
C ASP A 62 -17.81 15.84 -12.90
N PRO A 63 -18.36 14.62 -12.96
CA PRO A 63 -18.35 13.80 -14.17
C PRO A 63 -19.08 14.47 -15.35
N LYS A 64 -19.90 15.51 -15.11
CA LYS A 64 -20.62 16.25 -16.16
C LYS A 64 -19.85 17.46 -16.71
N GLY A 65 -18.70 17.80 -16.12
CA GLY A 65 -17.95 19.03 -16.41
C GLY A 65 -16.89 18.92 -17.51
N SER A 66 -16.50 17.72 -17.95
CA SER A 66 -15.38 17.49 -18.87
C SER A 66 -15.77 17.49 -20.35
N GLY A 67 -16.52 18.51 -20.79
CA GLY A 67 -16.71 18.82 -22.20
C GLY A 67 -15.64 19.77 -22.73
N GLY A 68 -14.42 19.27 -22.96
CA GLY A 68 -13.45 19.72 -23.99
C GLY A 68 -13.20 21.22 -24.27
N ALA A 69 -13.46 22.16 -23.37
CA ALA A 69 -13.11 23.57 -23.58
C ALA A 69 -12.41 24.14 -22.35
N GLU A 70 -11.25 24.77 -22.57
CA GLU A 70 -10.66 25.70 -21.60
C GLU A 70 -11.76 26.64 -21.08
N PRO A 71 -11.80 26.96 -19.77
CA PRO A 71 -12.78 27.90 -19.26
C PRO A 71 -12.48 29.26 -19.84
N LYS A 72 -13.15 29.60 -20.95
CA LYS A 72 -13.31 31.00 -21.34
C LYS A 72 -14.04 31.67 -20.19
N CYS A 73 -13.35 32.60 -19.54
CA CYS A 73 -13.97 33.63 -18.74
C CYS A 73 -15.03 34.31 -19.60
N ASP A 74 -16.29 33.90 -19.49
CA ASP A 74 -17.46 34.78 -19.46
C ASP A 74 -18.76 33.97 -19.33
N LEU A 75 -19.45 34.26 -18.21
CA LEU A 75 -20.90 34.25 -18.01
C LEU A 75 -21.64 32.90 -18.06
N GLY A 76 -21.82 32.32 -16.87
CA GLY A 76 -22.91 31.41 -16.54
C GLY A 76 -22.51 30.21 -15.69
N GLU A 77 -21.96 30.42 -14.48
CA GLU A 77 -21.72 29.32 -13.53
C GLU A 77 -23.04 28.60 -13.22
N VAL A 78 -23.19 27.36 -13.67
CA VAL A 78 -24.30 26.50 -13.28
C VAL A 78 -24.10 26.14 -11.80
N LYS A 79 -24.77 26.89 -10.92
CA LYS A 79 -24.78 26.65 -9.47
C LYS A 79 -25.57 25.37 -9.16
N VAL A 80 -24.90 24.22 -9.12
CA VAL A 80 -25.50 23.00 -8.57
C VAL A 80 -25.49 23.09 -7.04
N ASN A 81 -26.53 23.71 -6.47
CA ASN A 81 -26.70 23.88 -5.01
C ASN A 81 -27.44 22.71 -4.36
N SER A 82 -27.84 21.70 -5.12
CA SER A 82 -28.56 20.55 -4.60
C SER A 82 -28.17 19.27 -5.32
N LEU A 83 -28.12 18.17 -4.57
CA LEU A 83 -27.84 16.83 -5.05
C LEU A 83 -29.05 15.93 -4.77
N ASN A 84 -29.67 15.38 -5.81
CA ASN A 84 -30.80 14.47 -5.62
C ASN A 84 -30.35 13.09 -5.11
N VAL A 85 -30.27 12.86 -3.81
CA VAL A 85 -29.87 11.57 -3.25
C VAL A 85 -31.12 10.76 -2.90
N SER A 86 -31.30 9.61 -3.57
CA SER A 86 -32.43 8.69 -3.30
C SER A 86 -33.82 9.35 -3.35
N GLY A 87 -34.01 10.33 -4.25
CA GLY A 87 -35.27 11.07 -4.40
C GLY A 87 -35.38 12.33 -3.55
N GLU A 88 -34.49 12.55 -2.58
CA GLU A 88 -34.41 13.78 -1.78
C GLU A 88 -33.41 14.77 -2.39
N ASN A 89 -33.81 16.03 -2.56
CA ASN A 89 -32.88 17.09 -2.96
C ASN A 89 -32.13 17.60 -1.74
N LEU A 90 -30.92 17.10 -1.53
CA LEU A 90 -30.06 17.52 -0.42
C LEU A 90 -29.28 18.78 -0.81
N HIS A 91 -29.24 19.73 0.11
CA HIS A 91 -28.45 20.96 -0.06
C HIS A 91 -26.96 20.66 -0.01
N ILE A 92 -26.20 21.20 -0.98
CA ILE A 92 -24.73 21.17 -0.98
C ILE A 92 -24.23 22.49 -0.40
N GLU A 93 -23.53 22.40 0.74
CA GLU A 93 -22.81 23.51 1.33
C GLU A 93 -21.35 23.47 0.89
N TYR A 94 -20.83 24.61 0.46
CA TYR A 94 -19.40 24.77 0.18
C TYR A 94 -18.77 25.64 1.26
N SER A 95 -17.49 25.41 1.58
CA SER A 95 -16.71 26.41 2.31
C SER A 95 -16.73 27.74 1.54
N ASP A 96 -16.70 28.86 2.27
CA ASP A 96 -16.64 30.19 1.66
C ASP A 96 -15.41 30.29 0.75
N ASP A 97 -15.60 30.80 -0.47
CA ASP A 97 -14.57 30.84 -1.52
C ASP A 97 -13.30 31.57 -1.03
N LYS A 98 -13.42 32.52 -0.08
CA LYS A 98 -12.27 33.20 0.54
C LYS A 98 -11.38 32.31 1.40
N TYR A 99 -11.89 31.16 1.85
CA TYR A 99 -11.16 30.17 2.64
C TYR A 99 -10.65 28.99 1.79
N GLU A 100 -10.98 28.94 0.49
CA GLU A 100 -10.58 27.85 -0.40
C GLU A 100 -9.06 27.72 -0.53
N THR A 101 -8.33 28.84 -0.48
CA THR A 101 -6.85 28.83 -0.48
C THR A 101 -6.23 28.26 0.80
N TYR A 102 -7.02 28.18 1.87
CA TYR A 102 -6.64 27.60 3.17
C TYR A 102 -7.19 26.18 3.37
N ASP A 103 -7.85 25.60 2.35
CA ASP A 103 -8.14 24.16 2.31
C ASP A 103 -6.82 23.40 2.48
N GLU A 104 -6.74 22.55 3.50
CA GLU A 104 -5.54 21.77 3.83
C GLU A 104 -5.13 20.82 2.69
N PHE A 105 -6.07 20.49 1.81
CA PHE A 105 -5.83 19.66 0.63
C PHE A 105 -5.66 20.50 -0.65
N ASN A 106 -5.55 21.82 -0.56
CA ASN A 106 -5.42 22.67 -1.74
C ASN A 106 -4.25 22.21 -2.64
N GLY A 107 -4.49 22.15 -3.95
CA GLY A 107 -3.54 21.60 -4.92
C GLY A 107 -3.61 20.09 -5.16
N LEU A 108 -4.31 19.33 -4.30
CA LEU A 108 -4.56 17.90 -4.53
C LEU A 108 -5.86 17.73 -5.33
N THR A 109 -5.75 17.60 -6.66
CA THR A 109 -6.92 17.38 -7.54
C THR A 109 -7.52 15.99 -7.40
N TRP A 110 -6.71 15.02 -6.97
CA TRP A 110 -7.10 13.63 -6.82
C TRP A 110 -7.79 13.32 -5.49
N LEU A 111 -7.88 14.28 -4.55
CA LEU A 111 -8.46 14.10 -3.22
C LEU A 111 -9.60 15.11 -2.98
N GLU A 112 -10.78 14.61 -2.65
CA GLU A 112 -11.96 15.42 -2.37
C GLU A 112 -12.63 15.01 -1.05
N PRO A 113 -12.59 15.86 -0.01
CA PRO A 113 -13.33 15.64 1.22
C PRO A 113 -14.84 15.80 0.99
N ILE A 114 -15.62 14.86 1.52
CA ILE A 114 -17.08 14.85 1.47
C ILE A 114 -17.61 14.58 2.89
N ASP A 115 -18.26 15.58 3.48
CA ASP A 115 -18.88 15.45 4.78
C ASP A 115 -20.40 15.39 4.65
N VAL A 116 -21.04 14.55 5.46
CA VAL A 116 -22.49 14.51 5.59
C VAL A 116 -22.86 14.85 7.03
N ILE A 117 -23.69 15.87 7.21
CA ILE A 117 -23.99 16.46 8.52
C ILE A 117 -25.48 16.32 8.79
N ALA A 118 -25.80 15.83 9.98
CA ALA A 118 -27.15 15.81 10.52
C ALA A 118 -27.34 16.92 11.55
N THR A 119 -28.40 17.70 11.40
CA THR A 119 -28.78 18.78 12.33
C THR A 119 -30.22 18.60 12.79
N ASP A 120 -30.47 18.90 14.07
CA ASP A 120 -31.84 19.01 14.58
C ASP A 120 -32.46 20.30 14.06
N GLU A 121 -33.59 20.21 13.35
CA GLU A 121 -34.25 21.37 12.74
C GLU A 121 -34.80 22.36 13.78
N LYS A 122 -35.11 21.91 15.00
CA LYS A 122 -35.64 22.76 16.08
C LYS A 122 -34.57 23.59 16.74
N THR A 123 -33.41 23.00 16.99
CA THR A 123 -32.31 23.66 17.71
C THR A 123 -31.24 24.20 16.76
N SER A 124 -31.23 23.75 15.50
CA SER A 124 -30.13 23.93 14.55
C SER A 124 -28.79 23.37 15.03
N GLU A 125 -28.79 22.54 16.08
CA GLU A 125 -27.58 21.89 16.59
C GLU A 125 -27.18 20.71 15.70
N GLN A 126 -25.89 20.55 15.49
CA GLN A 126 -25.34 19.37 14.84
C GLN A 126 -25.46 18.16 15.77
N VAL A 127 -26.18 17.13 15.32
CA VAL A 127 -26.44 15.89 16.09
C VAL A 127 -25.62 14.71 15.60
N GLY A 128 -25.03 14.81 14.41
CA GLY A 128 -24.12 13.81 13.89
C GLY A 128 -23.37 14.24 12.63
N CYS A 129 -22.27 13.56 12.34
CA CYS A 129 -21.42 13.80 11.19
C CYS A 129 -20.86 12.48 10.64
N CYS A 130 -20.69 12.40 9.33
CA CYS A 130 -19.92 11.37 8.65
C CYS A 130 -18.88 12.07 7.77
N MET A 131 -17.60 11.89 8.09
CA MET A 131 -16.47 12.50 7.38
C MET A 131 -15.81 11.47 6.48
N ALA A 132 -15.51 11.85 5.25
CA ALA A 132 -14.91 10.95 4.27
C ALA A 132 -14.05 11.68 3.23
N ASN A 133 -13.15 10.90 2.63
CA ASN A 133 -12.22 11.35 1.60
C ASN A 133 -12.38 10.49 0.34
N LEU A 134 -12.77 11.14 -0.76
CA LEU A 134 -12.86 10.52 -2.08
C LEU A 134 -11.52 10.67 -2.82
N VAL A 135 -10.91 9.54 -3.13
CA VAL A 135 -9.60 9.41 -3.77
C VAL A 135 -9.77 8.95 -5.22
N ARG A 136 -9.32 9.78 -6.16
CA ARG A 136 -9.22 9.48 -7.59
C ARG A 136 -8.01 8.61 -7.86
N ARG A 137 -8.13 7.31 -7.55
CA ARG A 137 -7.00 6.39 -7.54
C ARG A 137 -6.25 6.36 -8.87
N GLN A 138 -6.98 6.40 -9.99
CA GLN A 138 -6.38 6.37 -11.33
C GLN A 138 -5.44 7.57 -11.61
N GLN A 139 -5.70 8.74 -10.99
CA GLN A 139 -4.84 9.91 -11.17
C GLN A 139 -3.48 9.78 -10.46
N ILE A 140 -3.38 8.91 -9.45
CA ILE A 140 -2.20 8.79 -8.59
C ILE A 140 -1.57 7.41 -8.57
N TRP A 141 -2.11 6.44 -9.32
CA TRP A 141 -1.68 5.04 -9.32
C TRP A 141 -0.16 4.82 -9.50
N HIS A 142 0.52 5.57 -10.38
CA HIS A 142 1.97 5.51 -10.62
C HIS A 142 2.80 5.92 -9.39
N SER A 143 2.20 6.67 -8.47
CA SER A 143 2.84 7.19 -7.26
C SER A 143 1.94 7.01 -6.02
N PHE A 144 1.13 5.94 -5.99
CA PHE A 144 -0.01 5.82 -5.07
C PHE A 144 0.41 5.95 -3.60
N HIS A 145 1.41 5.20 -3.15
CA HIS A 145 1.95 5.31 -1.78
C HIS A 145 2.53 6.69 -1.47
N LYS A 146 3.12 7.38 -2.44
CA LYS A 146 3.69 8.72 -2.26
C LYS A 146 2.59 9.77 -2.13
N SER A 147 1.55 9.69 -2.95
CA SER A 147 0.42 10.61 -2.95
C SER A 147 -0.46 10.44 -1.72
N MET A 148 -0.77 9.19 -1.34
CA MET A 148 -1.61 8.87 -0.17
C MET A 148 -0.91 9.14 1.17
N ARG A 149 0.40 9.33 1.16
CA ARG A 149 1.17 9.65 2.36
C ARG A 149 1.06 11.14 2.66
N ALA A 150 0.64 11.45 3.88
CA ALA A 150 0.64 12.77 4.52
C ALA A 150 -0.63 13.64 4.45
N PRO A 151 -1.55 13.54 3.46
CA PRO A 151 -2.77 14.34 3.50
C PRO A 151 -3.56 14.08 4.78
N VAL A 152 -3.80 12.79 5.08
CA VAL A 152 -4.43 12.36 6.32
C VAL A 152 -3.74 11.11 6.84
N ASN A 153 -3.71 10.99 8.16
CA ASN A 153 -3.14 9.86 8.89
C ASN A 153 -3.78 8.52 8.43
N GLU A 154 -5.10 8.47 8.38
CA GLU A 154 -5.89 7.30 8.01
C GLU A 154 -5.64 6.87 6.55
N LEU A 155 -5.50 7.82 5.61
CA LEU A 155 -5.11 7.53 4.22
C LEU A 155 -3.73 6.87 4.14
N THR A 156 -2.79 7.32 4.98
CA THR A 156 -1.45 6.73 5.05
C THR A 156 -1.52 5.30 5.57
N VAL A 157 -2.27 5.04 6.66
CA VAL A 157 -2.47 3.68 7.19
C VAL A 157 -3.11 2.79 6.12
N LEU A 158 -4.17 3.28 5.47
CA LEU A 158 -4.89 2.55 4.43
C LEU A 158 -3.96 2.12 3.29
N ALA A 159 -3.22 3.07 2.73
CA ALA A 159 -2.35 2.83 1.59
C ALA A 159 -1.27 1.80 1.91
N PHE A 160 -0.63 1.90 3.08
CA PHE A 160 0.47 1.00 3.44
C PHE A 160 0.02 -0.31 4.10
N ASP A 161 -1.23 -0.42 4.57
CA ASP A 161 -1.77 -1.66 5.13
C ASP A 161 -2.37 -2.56 4.04
N LEU A 162 -3.30 -2.05 3.23
CA LEU A 162 -4.05 -2.85 2.26
C LEU A 162 -3.40 -2.93 0.88
N PHE A 163 -2.83 -1.82 0.41
CA PHE A 163 -2.46 -1.68 -0.99
C PHE A 163 -0.94 -1.78 -1.22
N ASP A 164 -0.57 -2.21 -2.41
CA ASP A 164 0.79 -2.10 -2.93
C ASP A 164 1.09 -0.67 -3.43
N ARG A 165 2.31 -0.46 -3.95
CA ARG A 165 2.77 0.88 -4.38
C ARG A 165 1.96 1.47 -5.54
N TYR A 166 1.15 0.66 -6.22
CA TYR A 166 0.32 1.05 -7.35
C TYR A 166 -1.17 1.17 -7.00
N GLY A 167 -1.52 0.97 -5.73
CA GLY A 167 -2.91 1.04 -5.27
C GLY A 167 -3.71 -0.23 -5.53
N ARG A 168 -3.05 -1.38 -5.75
CA ARG A 168 -3.69 -2.70 -5.89
C ARG A 168 -3.66 -3.46 -4.57
N LEU A 169 -4.64 -4.32 -4.33
CA LEU A 169 -4.69 -5.10 -3.09
C LEU A 169 -3.45 -5.99 -2.99
N LYS A 170 -2.81 -6.01 -1.82
CA LYS A 170 -1.63 -6.84 -1.61
C LYS A 170 -1.93 -8.33 -1.78
N ASP A 171 -0.93 -9.05 -2.28
CA ASP A 171 -1.03 -10.48 -2.58
C ASP A 171 -1.44 -11.34 -1.37
N ASP A 172 -0.98 -10.97 -0.16
CA ASP A 172 -1.39 -11.62 1.09
C ASP A 172 -2.91 -11.66 1.27
N TYR A 173 -3.62 -10.58 0.91
CA TYR A 173 -5.07 -10.51 1.03
C TYR A 173 -5.80 -11.16 -0.16
N LYS A 174 -5.08 -11.50 -1.23
CA LYS A 174 -5.61 -12.22 -2.40
C LYS A 174 -5.47 -13.73 -2.27
N HIS A 175 -4.30 -14.20 -1.84
CA HIS A 175 -3.89 -15.60 -2.01
C HIS A 175 -3.48 -16.32 -0.71
N HIS A 176 -3.05 -15.60 0.34
CA HIS A 176 -2.55 -16.24 1.55
C HIS A 176 -3.62 -17.17 2.18
N PRO A 177 -3.25 -18.37 2.68
CA PRO A 177 -4.22 -19.36 3.16
C PRO A 177 -5.22 -18.83 4.20
N ILE A 178 -4.76 -17.97 5.10
CA ILE A 178 -5.56 -17.38 6.20
C ILE A 178 -5.90 -15.89 5.96
N ARG A 179 -4.91 -15.03 5.70
CA ARG A 179 -5.10 -13.58 5.55
C ARG A 179 -6.07 -13.14 4.46
N LYS A 180 -6.30 -13.96 3.42
CA LYS A 180 -7.32 -13.66 2.41
C LYS A 180 -8.76 -13.61 2.99
N GLY A 181 -8.96 -14.12 4.21
CA GLY A 181 -10.27 -14.14 4.88
C GLY A 181 -11.29 -14.92 4.06
N SER A 182 -12.42 -14.27 3.72
CA SER A 182 -13.46 -14.86 2.87
C SER A 182 -12.97 -15.19 1.45
N GLY A 183 -11.86 -14.61 0.99
CA GLY A 183 -11.36 -14.76 -0.37
C GLY A 183 -12.24 -14.08 -1.42
N PHE A 184 -13.20 -13.23 -1.00
CA PHE A 184 -14.09 -12.48 -1.89
C PHE A 184 -13.34 -11.34 -2.62
N TRP A 185 -12.55 -10.55 -1.90
CA TRP A 185 -12.10 -9.22 -2.33
C TRP A 185 -11.09 -9.18 -3.47
N LYS A 186 -10.22 -10.20 -3.55
CA LYS A 186 -9.17 -10.42 -4.56
C LYS A 186 -8.87 -9.22 -5.46
N ASP A 187 -9.19 -9.31 -6.74
CA ASP A 187 -8.94 -8.28 -7.75
C ASP A 187 -10.07 -7.25 -7.80
N GLN A 188 -11.20 -7.51 -7.13
CA GLN A 188 -12.33 -6.56 -7.04
C GLN A 188 -11.94 -5.26 -6.34
N LEU A 189 -10.93 -5.27 -5.47
CA LEU A 189 -10.38 -4.07 -4.84
C LEU A 189 -9.36 -3.32 -5.70
N ASP A 190 -8.93 -3.85 -6.83
CA ASP A 190 -7.93 -3.20 -7.69
C ASP A 190 -8.55 -2.12 -8.60
N GLU A 191 -9.87 -2.08 -8.73
CA GLU A 191 -10.58 -1.21 -9.69
C GLU A 191 -11.48 -0.16 -9.03
N GLY A 192 -11.62 1.00 -9.70
CA GLY A 192 -12.46 2.11 -9.24
C GLY A 192 -11.77 3.11 -8.31
N ASP A 193 -12.50 4.16 -7.95
CA ASP A 193 -12.08 5.14 -6.95
C ASP A 193 -12.22 4.59 -5.52
N ILE A 194 -11.57 5.24 -4.55
CA ILE A 194 -11.64 4.84 -3.15
C ILE A 194 -12.35 5.94 -2.36
N LEU A 195 -13.41 5.60 -1.63
CA LEU A 195 -14.02 6.47 -0.64
C LEU A 195 -13.64 5.98 0.76
N LEU A 196 -12.74 6.68 1.44
CA LEU A 196 -12.37 6.39 2.82
C LEU A 196 -13.31 7.11 3.78
N ILE A 197 -14.07 6.36 4.58
CA ILE A 197 -14.86 6.90 5.71
C ILE A 197 -13.95 6.98 6.93
N GLU A 198 -13.68 8.20 7.36
CA GLU A 198 -12.75 8.48 8.47
C GLU A 198 -13.45 8.36 9.81
N ASP A 199 -14.60 9.01 9.95
CA ASP A 199 -15.34 9.02 11.19
C ASP A 199 -16.86 9.11 10.97
N VAL A 200 -17.61 8.49 11.87
CA VAL A 200 -19.06 8.59 11.96
C VAL A 200 -19.45 8.82 13.42
N THR A 201 -19.82 10.06 13.73
CA THR A 201 -20.13 10.49 15.09
C THR A 201 -21.61 10.82 15.23
N ILE A 202 -22.25 10.29 16.26
CA ILE A 202 -23.63 10.62 16.64
C ILE A 202 -23.65 11.01 18.11
N ASP A 203 -24.24 12.17 18.39
CA ASP A 203 -24.50 12.64 19.76
C ASP A 203 -25.26 11.57 20.52
N GLN A 204 -24.81 11.30 21.75
CA GLN A 204 -25.32 10.19 22.57
C GLN A 204 -26.85 10.23 22.74
N ARG A 205 -27.46 11.42 22.77
CA ARG A 205 -28.91 11.63 22.93
C ARG A 205 -29.73 11.20 21.71
N TYR A 206 -29.07 11.11 20.56
CA TYR A 206 -29.67 10.82 19.25
C TYR A 206 -29.29 9.44 18.69
N ARG A 207 -28.53 8.64 19.46
CA ARG A 207 -28.17 7.27 19.08
C ARG A 207 -29.40 6.34 19.02
N GLN A 208 -29.24 5.23 18.31
CA GLN A 208 -30.28 4.20 18.11
C GLN A 208 -31.51 4.66 17.31
N ARG A 209 -31.44 5.81 16.62
CA ARG A 209 -32.51 6.34 15.76
C ARG A 209 -32.24 6.19 14.25
N GLY A 210 -31.27 5.35 13.87
CA GLY A 210 -30.90 5.13 12.46
C GLY A 210 -30.15 6.28 11.78
N ILE A 211 -29.85 7.38 12.48
CA ILE A 211 -29.18 8.57 11.91
C ILE A 211 -27.83 8.20 11.27
N GLY A 212 -26.99 7.41 11.94
CA GLY A 212 -25.68 7.00 11.40
C GLY A 212 -25.80 6.22 10.09
N THR A 213 -26.79 5.33 9.98
CA THR A 213 -27.07 4.60 8.74
C THR A 213 -27.49 5.53 7.62
N ARG A 214 -28.37 6.51 7.91
CA ARG A 214 -28.78 7.53 6.94
C ARG A 214 -27.58 8.36 6.46
N LEU A 215 -26.70 8.80 7.36
CA LEU A 215 -25.50 9.57 7.02
C LEU A 215 -24.60 8.80 6.03
N VAL A 216 -24.30 7.52 6.32
CA VAL A 216 -23.46 6.70 5.43
C VAL A 216 -24.14 6.45 4.09
N GLN A 217 -25.43 6.14 4.05
CA GLN A 217 -26.17 5.94 2.79
C GLN A 217 -26.21 7.20 1.93
N THR A 218 -26.39 8.36 2.56
CA THR A 218 -26.32 9.66 1.90
C THR A 218 -24.93 9.90 1.33
N LEU A 219 -23.88 9.62 2.10
CA LEU A 219 -22.49 9.76 1.67
C LEU A 219 -22.19 8.88 0.44
N LEU A 220 -22.53 7.60 0.50
CA LEU A 220 -22.29 6.65 -0.60
C LEU A 220 -22.99 7.12 -1.88
N SER A 221 -24.23 7.60 -1.76
CA SER A 221 -25.01 8.12 -2.89
C SER A 221 -24.41 9.42 -3.44
N ALA A 222 -23.90 10.29 -2.57
CA ALA A 222 -23.26 11.53 -2.97
C ALA A 222 -21.94 11.26 -3.72
N ALA A 223 -21.12 10.34 -3.21
CA ALA A 223 -19.89 9.92 -3.85
C ALA A 223 -20.15 9.26 -5.22
N SER A 224 -21.15 8.37 -5.32
CA SER A 224 -21.52 7.71 -6.58
C SER A 224 -21.83 8.72 -7.70
N LYS A 225 -22.48 9.84 -7.36
CA LYS A 225 -22.79 10.91 -8.34
C LYS A 225 -21.60 11.74 -8.77
N LYS A 226 -20.51 11.72 -8.00
CA LYS A 226 -19.25 12.41 -8.32
C LYS A 226 -18.28 11.51 -9.08
N ILE A 227 -18.61 10.25 -9.31
CA ILE A 227 -17.73 9.30 -9.99
C ILE A 227 -18.35 8.94 -11.32
N ASP A 228 -17.57 9.01 -12.40
CA ASP A 228 -18.04 8.55 -13.70
C ASP A 228 -18.32 7.05 -13.67
N GLY A 229 -19.47 6.63 -14.20
CA GLY A 229 -20.00 5.27 -14.03
C GLY A 229 -20.43 4.89 -12.60
N GLY A 230 -20.22 5.75 -11.60
CA GLY A 230 -20.67 5.56 -10.22
C GLY A 230 -20.06 4.38 -9.46
N LYS A 231 -18.94 3.82 -9.96
CA LYS A 231 -18.27 2.62 -9.42
C LYS A 231 -17.09 2.98 -8.51
N PHE A 232 -17.16 2.55 -7.25
CA PHE A 232 -16.07 2.77 -6.29
C PHE A 232 -16.13 1.77 -5.14
N VAL A 233 -15.04 1.73 -4.39
CA VAL A 233 -14.95 1.00 -3.13
C VAL A 233 -15.06 1.97 -1.97
N ALA A 234 -16.02 1.76 -1.08
CA ALA A 234 -16.06 2.48 0.20
C ALA A 234 -15.35 1.66 1.27
N LEU A 235 -14.44 2.29 2.00
CA LEU A 235 -13.57 1.67 3.00
C LEU A 235 -13.73 2.35 4.35
N ALA A 236 -13.72 1.57 5.43
CA ALA A 236 -13.83 2.07 6.79
C ALA A 236 -13.04 1.19 7.76
N TRP A 237 -12.45 1.81 8.78
CA TRP A 237 -11.88 1.12 9.94
C TRP A 237 -12.84 1.27 11.12
N PRO A 238 -13.43 0.20 11.68
CA PRO A 238 -14.40 0.32 12.78
C PRO A 238 -13.71 0.38 14.16
N ASP A 239 -12.93 1.43 14.39
CA ASP A 239 -12.33 1.75 15.69
C ASP A 239 -12.78 3.15 16.12
N PRO A 240 -13.42 3.34 17.28
CA PRO A 240 -13.78 4.66 17.77
C PRO A 240 -12.58 5.44 18.37
N PHE A 241 -11.42 4.81 18.54
CA PHE A 241 -10.21 5.38 19.15
C PHE A 241 -9.03 5.45 18.18
N LYS A 242 -9.29 5.59 16.87
CA LYS A 242 -8.24 5.63 15.81
C LYS A 242 -7.15 6.65 16.09
N GLY A 243 -7.53 7.84 16.56
CA GLY A 243 -6.60 8.93 16.86
C GLY A 243 -5.57 8.52 17.93
N ASP A 244 -6.03 7.84 18.98
CA ASP A 244 -5.18 7.35 20.07
C ASP A 244 -4.30 6.17 19.60
N ASN A 245 -4.86 5.32 18.72
CA ASN A 245 -4.19 4.12 18.19
C ASN A 245 -3.30 4.40 16.96
N PHE A 246 -3.30 5.62 16.41
CA PHE A 246 -2.63 5.92 15.14
C PHE A 246 -1.13 5.65 15.20
N HIS A 247 -0.42 6.18 16.20
CA HIS A 247 1.02 5.95 16.36
C HIS A 247 1.34 4.46 16.47
N GLN A 248 0.56 3.72 17.27
CA GLN A 248 0.74 2.29 17.44
C GLN A 248 0.49 1.51 16.14
N THR A 249 -0.52 1.92 15.38
CA THR A 249 -0.86 1.31 14.10
C THR A 249 0.25 1.55 13.09
N MET A 250 0.75 2.78 13.03
CA MET A 250 1.87 3.15 12.18
C MET A 250 3.15 2.38 12.55
N GLU A 251 3.50 2.27 13.83
CA GLU A 251 4.66 1.47 14.25
C GLU A 251 4.56 -0.01 13.79
N ASN A 252 3.38 -0.61 13.95
CA ASN A 252 3.09 -1.98 13.52
C ASN A 252 3.21 -2.14 11.99
N LEU A 253 2.69 -1.17 11.24
CA LEU A 253 2.82 -1.14 9.78
C LEU A 253 4.28 -1.06 9.37
N VAL A 254 5.05 -0.17 9.98
CA VAL A 254 6.45 0.07 9.61
C VAL A 254 7.38 -1.07 10.04
N GLY A 255 6.94 -1.93 10.96
CA GLY A 255 7.70 -3.10 11.37
C GLY A 255 8.77 -2.79 12.41
N TYR A 256 8.63 -1.69 13.15
CA TYR A 256 9.34 -1.60 14.42
C TYR A 256 8.87 -2.76 15.30
N LEU A 257 9.79 -3.32 16.06
CA LEU A 257 9.56 -4.36 17.09
C LEU A 257 8.71 -3.78 18.24
N SER A 258 7.60 -3.11 17.93
CA SER A 258 6.71 -2.51 18.89
C SER A 258 5.98 -3.62 19.61
N TYR A 259 6.15 -3.67 20.93
CA TYR A 259 5.63 -4.69 21.84
C TYR A 259 4.12 -4.56 22.09
N ASN A 260 3.46 -3.60 21.44
CA ASN A 260 2.13 -3.17 21.78
C ASN A 260 1.12 -3.62 20.73
N PHE A 261 0.21 -4.46 21.19
CA PHE A 261 -0.88 -5.04 20.43
C PHE A 261 -2.07 -4.07 20.38
N ILE A 262 -2.67 -3.89 19.20
CA ILE A 262 -3.95 -3.17 19.07
C ILE A 262 -5.07 -4.20 19.19
N GLU A 263 -5.71 -4.20 20.34
CA GLU A 263 -6.88 -5.02 20.60
C GLU A 263 -8.05 -4.49 19.77
N ARG A 264 -8.59 -5.34 18.91
CA ARG A 264 -9.72 -5.02 18.01
C ARG A 264 -11.02 -4.98 18.83
N LYS A 265 -11.23 -3.87 19.56
CA LYS A 265 -12.13 -3.85 20.72
C LYS A 265 -13.61 -3.58 20.46
N ASP A 266 -14.07 -3.17 19.28
CA ASP A 266 -15.47 -2.73 19.16
C ASP A 266 -16.38 -3.67 18.36
N ALA A 267 -16.89 -4.68 19.05
CA ALA A 267 -17.92 -5.59 18.54
C ALA A 267 -19.22 -4.85 18.14
N GLN A 268 -19.52 -3.70 18.76
CA GLN A 268 -20.72 -2.92 18.46
C GLN A 268 -20.54 -2.09 17.18
N ALA A 269 -19.40 -1.43 17.01
CA ALA A 269 -19.06 -0.72 15.77
C ALA A 269 -18.99 -1.68 14.58
N ILE A 270 -18.37 -2.85 14.74
CA ILE A 270 -18.32 -3.90 13.70
C ILE A 270 -19.74 -4.38 13.34
N LYS A 271 -20.57 -4.68 14.34
CA LYS A 271 -21.97 -5.12 14.11
C LYS A 271 -22.77 -4.05 13.37
N TRP A 272 -22.62 -2.78 13.75
CA TRP A 272 -23.27 -1.68 13.06
C TRP A 272 -22.77 -1.52 11.62
N LEU A 273 -21.47 -1.49 11.38
CA LEU A 273 -20.90 -1.31 10.04
C LEU A 273 -21.33 -2.44 9.07
N ARG A 274 -21.41 -3.68 9.57
CA ARG A 274 -21.97 -4.83 8.85
C ARG A 274 -23.43 -4.65 8.45
N SER A 275 -24.23 -4.07 9.34
CA SER A 275 -25.64 -3.76 9.07
C SER A 275 -25.83 -2.70 7.97
N VAL A 276 -24.81 -1.87 7.73
CA VAL A 276 -24.79 -0.89 6.63
C VAL A 276 -24.23 -1.48 5.32
N GLY A 277 -23.85 -2.77 5.33
CA GLY A 277 -23.44 -3.50 4.13
C GLY A 277 -21.94 -3.67 3.94
N PHE A 278 -21.12 -3.27 4.91
CA PHE A 278 -19.67 -3.48 4.84
C PHE A 278 -19.29 -4.90 5.27
N ARG A 279 -18.20 -5.42 4.71
CA ARG A 279 -17.60 -6.74 5.03
C ARG A 279 -16.11 -6.60 5.28
N ARG A 280 -15.53 -7.51 6.04
CA ARG A 280 -14.11 -7.44 6.38
C ARG A 280 -13.24 -7.75 5.17
N ILE A 281 -12.17 -6.98 4.97
CA ILE A 281 -11.16 -7.22 3.93
C ILE A 281 -10.06 -8.12 4.49
N GLY A 282 -10.13 -9.41 4.14
CA GLY A 282 -9.16 -10.39 4.62
C GLY A 282 -9.08 -10.42 6.16
N SER A 283 -7.89 -10.61 6.71
CA SER A 283 -7.63 -10.48 8.15
C SER A 283 -7.28 -9.06 8.61
N SER A 284 -7.41 -8.06 7.73
CA SER A 284 -7.03 -6.68 8.02
C SER A 284 -7.96 -6.02 9.05
N ILE A 285 -7.60 -4.80 9.44
CA ILE A 285 -8.42 -3.91 10.27
C ILE A 285 -9.57 -3.26 9.48
N TRP A 286 -9.53 -3.36 8.14
CA TRP A 286 -10.41 -2.64 7.23
C TRP A 286 -11.64 -3.43 6.85
N PHE A 287 -12.71 -2.68 6.64
CA PHE A 287 -13.96 -3.15 6.10
C PHE A 287 -14.25 -2.38 4.82
N GLY A 288 -14.87 -3.04 3.85
CA GLY A 288 -15.24 -2.43 2.59
C GLY A 288 -16.66 -2.76 2.17
N THR A 289 -17.17 -1.98 1.22
CA THR A 289 -18.30 -2.35 0.36
C THR A 289 -18.03 -1.87 -1.07
N LEU A 290 -18.53 -2.62 -2.04
CA LEU A 290 -18.47 -2.23 -3.45
C LEU A 290 -19.75 -1.44 -3.78
N VAL A 291 -19.62 -0.29 -4.44
CA VAL A 291 -20.78 0.50 -4.87
C VAL A 291 -20.78 0.57 -6.39
N GLY A 292 -21.90 0.19 -7.01
CA GLY A 292 -22.06 0.24 -8.47
C GLY A 292 -21.33 -0.88 -9.24
N HIS A 293 -20.61 -1.77 -8.55
CA HIS A 293 -19.97 -2.94 -9.16
C HIS A 293 -20.94 -4.12 -9.22
N ASP A 294 -20.90 -4.91 -10.30
CA ASP A 294 -21.72 -6.13 -10.45
C ASP A 294 -21.44 -7.15 -9.33
N ALA A 295 -20.16 -7.22 -8.91
CA ALA A 295 -19.69 -8.06 -7.81
C ALA A 295 -20.26 -7.66 -6.43
N GLN A 296 -20.92 -6.50 -6.28
CA GLN A 296 -21.56 -6.09 -5.03
C GLN A 296 -22.60 -7.13 -4.57
N SER A 297 -23.32 -7.74 -5.50
CA SER A 297 -24.32 -8.79 -5.22
C SER A 297 -23.70 -10.09 -4.68
N GLN A 298 -22.40 -10.27 -4.89
CA GLN A 298 -21.64 -11.46 -4.48
C GLN A 298 -20.94 -11.27 -3.13
N LEU A 299 -21.11 -10.11 -2.47
CA LEU A 299 -20.58 -9.88 -1.13
C LEU A 299 -21.09 -10.98 -0.17
N PRO A 300 -20.22 -11.54 0.69
CA PRO A 300 -20.63 -12.56 1.64
C PRO A 300 -21.80 -12.10 2.51
N PRO A 301 -22.76 -12.97 2.85
CA PRO A 301 -23.75 -12.69 3.89
C PRO A 301 -23.09 -12.31 5.22
N ILE A 302 -23.79 -11.55 6.08
CA ILE A 302 -23.24 -11.15 7.41
C ILE A 302 -22.79 -12.38 8.23
N ALA A 303 -23.54 -13.47 8.16
CA ALA A 303 -23.25 -14.71 8.88
C ALA A 303 -21.99 -15.43 8.38
N GLU A 304 -21.56 -15.15 7.15
CA GLU A 304 -20.37 -15.73 6.52
C GLU A 304 -19.22 -14.70 6.42
N ASP A 305 -19.40 -13.50 6.99
CA ASP A 305 -18.34 -12.50 7.02
C ASP A 305 -17.18 -12.99 7.89
N TYR A 306 -15.96 -12.78 7.42
CA TYR A 306 -14.80 -13.30 8.09
C TYR A 306 -14.47 -12.47 9.34
N ASP A 307 -14.24 -13.13 10.46
CA ASP A 307 -13.59 -12.56 11.63
C ASP A 307 -12.34 -13.37 11.97
N PRO A 308 -11.18 -12.72 12.15
CA PRO A 308 -10.00 -13.37 12.65
C PRO A 308 -10.28 -14.00 14.02
N PRO A 309 -9.82 -15.24 14.27
CA PRO A 309 -10.05 -15.90 15.54
C PRO A 309 -9.51 -15.06 16.70
N PRO A 310 -10.22 -15.06 17.85
CA PRO A 310 -9.82 -14.30 19.03
C PRO A 310 -8.43 -14.72 19.49
N ILE A 311 -7.63 -13.73 19.88
CA ILE A 311 -6.25 -13.95 20.28
C ILE A 311 -6.21 -14.62 21.64
N SER A 312 -5.72 -15.86 21.66
CA SER A 312 -5.42 -16.57 22.90
C SER A 312 -4.03 -16.14 23.39
N ARG A 313 -3.97 -15.44 24.53
CA ARG A 313 -2.68 -15.14 25.17
C ARG A 313 -2.06 -16.45 25.67
N SER A 314 -0.83 -16.73 25.24
CA SER A 314 -0.09 -17.88 25.75
C SER A 314 0.27 -17.66 27.22
N ASN A 315 -0.03 -18.64 28.07
CA ASN A 315 0.45 -18.66 29.45
C ASN A 315 1.93 -19.06 29.55
N ASN A 316 2.50 -19.60 28.47
CA ASN A 316 3.88 -20.07 28.40
C ASN A 316 4.72 -19.04 27.61
N LEU A 317 5.27 -18.07 28.33
CA LEU A 317 6.04 -16.98 27.77
C LEU A 317 7.53 -17.32 27.63
N VAL A 318 8.17 -16.81 26.58
CA VAL A 318 9.63 -16.87 26.44
C VAL A 318 10.28 -16.18 27.65
N PRO A 319 11.24 -16.83 28.34
CA PRO A 319 11.92 -16.23 29.48
C PRO A 319 12.58 -14.89 29.13
N GLU A 320 12.43 -13.92 30.05
CA GLU A 320 12.97 -12.57 29.91
C GLU A 320 14.48 -12.52 29.64
N SER A 321 15.23 -13.48 30.20
CA SER A 321 16.67 -13.61 29.97
C SER A 321 17.02 -13.96 28.51
N ILE A 322 16.18 -14.74 27.84
CA ILE A 322 16.34 -15.10 26.43
C ILE A 322 15.91 -13.94 25.54
N ARG A 323 14.79 -13.30 25.88
CA ARG A 323 14.30 -12.11 25.15
C ARG A 323 15.36 -11.01 25.11
N ARG A 324 15.95 -10.66 26.27
CA ARG A 324 17.06 -9.69 26.32
C ARG A 324 18.31 -10.14 25.58
N ALA A 325 18.58 -11.44 25.49
CA ALA A 325 19.71 -11.94 24.72
C ALA A 325 19.55 -11.61 23.23
N PHE A 326 18.35 -11.70 22.66
CA PHE A 326 18.08 -11.34 21.26
C PHE A 326 18.26 -9.84 20.98
N GLU A 327 18.12 -8.99 22.00
CA GLU A 327 18.31 -7.54 21.86
C GLU A 327 19.77 -7.11 22.00
N THR A 328 20.58 -7.85 22.75
CA THR A 328 21.89 -7.35 23.26
C THR A 328 23.08 -8.21 22.89
N SER A 329 22.88 -9.47 22.49
CA SER A 329 23.94 -10.43 22.26
C SER A 329 24.19 -10.68 20.78
N LYS A 330 25.35 -11.27 20.47
CA LYS A 330 25.66 -11.76 19.11
C LYS A 330 25.19 -13.21 18.94
N ASP A 331 24.76 -13.59 17.74
CA ASP A 331 24.26 -14.92 17.35
C ASP A 331 24.91 -16.11 18.10
N LYS A 332 26.24 -16.21 18.10
CA LYS A 332 26.97 -17.34 18.73
C LYS A 332 26.79 -17.41 20.26
N VAL A 333 26.60 -16.27 20.92
CA VAL A 333 26.33 -16.20 22.36
C VAL A 333 24.89 -16.60 22.64
N LEU A 334 23.97 -16.17 21.76
CA LEU A 334 22.57 -16.58 21.82
C LEU A 334 22.38 -18.09 21.68
N VAL A 335 23.10 -18.74 20.76
CA VAL A 335 23.08 -20.20 20.62
C VAL A 335 23.40 -20.89 21.95
N LYS A 336 24.41 -20.41 22.69
CA LYS A 336 24.76 -20.98 24.00
C LYS A 336 23.66 -20.76 25.05
N ALA A 337 22.99 -19.61 25.02
CA ALA A 337 21.86 -19.34 25.91
C ALA A 337 20.67 -20.26 25.62
N LEU A 338 20.34 -20.46 24.33
CA LEU A 338 19.31 -21.39 23.89
C LEU A 338 19.66 -22.84 24.25
N GLN A 339 20.91 -23.27 24.02
CA GLN A 339 21.39 -24.60 24.42
C GLN A 339 21.27 -24.83 25.93
N LYS A 340 21.58 -23.82 26.75
CA LYS A 340 21.40 -23.93 28.20
C LYS A 340 19.93 -24.06 28.60
N HIS A 341 19.02 -23.39 27.89
CA HIS A 341 17.60 -23.39 28.23
C HIS A 341 16.86 -24.64 27.70
N LEU A 342 17.17 -25.08 26.49
CA LEU A 342 16.43 -26.09 25.73
C LEU A 342 17.26 -27.33 25.36
N GLY A 343 18.59 -27.32 25.52
CA GLY A 343 19.46 -28.39 25.03
C GLY A 343 19.23 -29.75 25.71
N GLN A 344 18.60 -29.77 26.88
CA GLN A 344 18.16 -30.98 27.59
C GLN A 344 16.65 -31.17 27.56
N ALA A 345 15.91 -30.34 26.83
CA ALA A 345 14.46 -30.42 26.73
C ALA A 345 14.07 -31.50 25.73
N GLU A 346 13.14 -32.38 26.11
CA GLU A 346 12.57 -33.36 25.20
C GLU A 346 11.87 -32.68 24.01
N PRO A 347 11.72 -33.34 22.84
CA PRO A 347 11.08 -32.75 21.67
C PRO A 347 9.63 -32.27 21.88
N ASN A 348 8.95 -32.82 22.88
CA ASN A 348 7.57 -32.48 23.24
C ASN A 348 7.46 -31.55 24.44
N ASP A 349 8.59 -31.08 24.98
CA ASP A 349 8.62 -30.15 26.11
C ASP A 349 7.94 -28.82 25.74
N GLU A 350 7.06 -28.33 26.62
CA GLU A 350 6.31 -27.09 26.41
C GLU A 350 7.23 -25.88 26.24
N ARG A 351 8.47 -25.90 26.76
CA ARG A 351 9.43 -24.80 26.58
C ARG A 351 9.72 -24.49 25.11
N TRP A 352 9.61 -25.48 24.21
CA TRP A 352 9.73 -25.25 22.76
C TRP A 352 8.59 -24.41 22.21
N LEU A 353 7.40 -24.50 22.81
CA LEU A 353 6.18 -23.79 22.42
C LEU A 353 6.02 -22.44 23.12
N ALA A 354 7.02 -22.01 23.88
CA ALA A 354 7.00 -20.69 24.53
C ALA A 354 6.97 -19.58 23.47
N THR A 355 6.15 -18.54 23.71
CA THR A 355 5.99 -17.41 22.79
C THR A 355 6.24 -16.06 23.44
N ASP A 356 6.47 -15.03 22.63
CA ASP A 356 6.33 -13.65 23.11
C ASP A 356 4.84 -13.24 23.21
N MET A 357 4.60 -11.96 23.51
CA MET A 357 3.24 -11.39 23.61
C MET A 357 2.45 -11.41 22.29
N LYS A 358 3.13 -11.51 21.14
CA LYS A 358 2.54 -11.60 19.80
C LYS A 358 2.39 -13.04 19.32
N GLY A 359 2.65 -14.02 20.18
CA GLY A 359 2.61 -15.43 19.81
C GLY A 359 3.79 -15.87 18.94
N ASN A 360 4.86 -15.07 18.82
CA ASN A 360 6.06 -15.48 18.11
C ASN A 360 6.80 -16.53 18.94
N THR A 361 7.00 -17.71 18.37
CA THR A 361 7.89 -18.73 18.95
C THR A 361 9.36 -18.27 18.88
N LEU A 362 10.26 -18.97 19.57
CA LEU A 362 11.71 -18.72 19.47
C LEU A 362 12.23 -18.75 18.02
N MET A 363 11.63 -19.56 17.15
CA MET A 363 12.02 -19.61 15.73
C MET A 363 11.61 -18.35 14.97
N HIS A 364 10.42 -17.80 15.23
CA HIS A 364 10.01 -16.50 14.66
C HIS A 364 10.97 -15.40 15.11
N ILE A 365 11.26 -15.34 16.41
CA ILE A 365 12.13 -14.31 17.01
C ILE A 365 13.53 -14.37 16.37
N ALA A 366 14.13 -15.56 16.29
CA ALA A 366 15.44 -15.73 15.65
C ALA A 366 15.44 -15.40 14.15
N ALA A 367 14.36 -15.73 13.44
CA ALA A 367 14.22 -15.40 12.03
C ALA A 367 14.17 -13.89 11.82
N MET A 368 13.24 -13.21 12.50
CA MET A 368 13.05 -11.75 12.39
C MET A 368 14.26 -10.95 12.89
N ALA A 369 15.03 -11.48 13.86
CA ALA A 369 16.28 -10.88 14.32
C ALA A 369 17.48 -11.13 13.39
N HIS A 370 17.29 -11.88 12.30
CA HIS A 370 18.36 -12.28 11.37
C HIS A 370 19.50 -13.07 12.06
N GLU A 371 19.16 -14.04 12.90
CA GLU A 371 20.12 -14.87 13.66
C GLU A 371 20.22 -16.30 13.08
N PRO A 372 21.03 -16.50 12.00
CA PRO A 372 21.07 -17.76 11.26
C PRO A 372 21.66 -18.92 12.07
N ALA A 373 22.60 -18.71 13.00
CA ALA A 373 23.16 -19.80 13.79
C ALA A 373 22.14 -20.34 14.79
N CYS A 374 21.34 -19.46 15.40
CA CYS A 374 20.20 -19.86 16.23
C CYS A 374 19.18 -20.69 15.45
N LEU A 375 18.80 -20.23 14.25
CA LEU A 375 17.91 -20.99 13.38
C LEU A 375 18.48 -22.35 13.00
N ALA A 376 19.73 -22.40 12.51
CA ALA A 376 20.36 -23.65 12.12
C ALA A 376 20.42 -24.66 13.29
N TRP A 377 20.74 -24.17 14.49
CA TRP A 377 20.74 -25.01 15.68
C TRP A 377 19.34 -25.54 16.02
N MET A 378 18.31 -24.68 16.02
CA MET A 378 16.93 -25.11 16.30
C MET A 378 16.41 -26.10 15.25
N MET A 379 16.71 -25.89 13.97
CA MET A 379 16.32 -26.79 12.87
C MET A 379 16.95 -28.18 12.98
N ALA A 380 18.12 -28.27 13.62
CA ALA A 380 18.79 -29.53 13.90
C ALA A 380 18.13 -30.32 15.06
N GLN A 381 17.35 -29.66 15.93
CA GLN A 381 16.66 -30.31 17.05
C GLN A 381 15.27 -30.82 16.63
N PRO A 382 14.84 -32.02 17.09
CA PRO A 382 13.49 -32.52 16.80
C PRO A 382 12.37 -31.58 17.30
N GLY A 383 12.54 -30.98 18.50
CA GLY A 383 11.59 -30.00 19.04
C GLY A 383 11.51 -28.73 18.19
N GLY A 384 12.65 -28.24 17.69
CA GLY A 384 12.69 -27.05 16.83
C GLY A 384 12.04 -27.25 15.46
N ARG A 385 12.13 -28.44 14.85
CA ARG A 385 11.46 -28.73 13.57
C ARG A 385 9.95 -28.53 13.62
N ARG A 386 9.32 -28.80 14.77
CA ARG A 386 7.88 -28.58 14.97
C ARG A 386 7.50 -27.10 14.88
N LEU A 387 8.43 -26.18 15.17
CA LEU A 387 8.17 -24.74 15.19
C LEU A 387 8.06 -24.12 13.79
N GLN A 388 8.56 -24.80 12.75
CA GLN A 388 8.60 -24.29 11.37
C GLN A 388 7.22 -23.94 10.81
N ASN A 389 6.19 -24.67 11.23
CA ASN A 389 4.83 -24.52 10.72
C ASN A 389 3.87 -23.92 11.76
N ILE A 390 4.36 -23.59 12.96
CA ILE A 390 3.54 -22.92 13.98
C ILE A 390 3.33 -21.49 13.51
N ARG A 391 2.08 -21.04 13.57
CA ARG A 391 1.72 -19.66 13.23
C ARG A 391 1.63 -18.80 14.48
N ASN A 392 2.13 -17.57 14.41
CA ASN A 392 1.96 -16.55 15.44
C ASN A 392 0.52 -15.97 15.44
N GLN A 393 0.27 -14.93 16.23
CA GLN A 393 -1.06 -14.30 16.29
C GLN A 393 -1.45 -13.56 15.00
N ASP A 394 -0.49 -13.15 14.18
CA ASP A 394 -0.71 -12.54 12.86
C ASP A 394 -0.85 -13.59 11.75
N TYR A 395 -0.96 -14.85 12.16
CA TYR A 395 -1.05 -16.05 11.32
C TYR A 395 0.18 -16.32 10.47
N ASP A 396 1.35 -15.78 10.80
CA ASP A 396 2.59 -16.06 10.08
C ASP A 396 3.31 -17.25 10.70
N THR A 397 3.84 -18.13 9.85
CA THR A 397 4.94 -19.03 10.18
C THR A 397 6.25 -18.25 10.35
N PRO A 398 7.33 -18.83 10.91
CA PRO A 398 8.63 -18.15 11.00
C PRO A 398 9.17 -17.67 9.64
N LEU A 399 8.89 -18.40 8.56
CA LEU A 399 9.28 -18.00 7.21
C LEU A 399 8.48 -16.80 6.73
N GLU A 400 7.15 -16.86 6.82
CA GLU A 400 6.25 -15.76 6.40
C GLU A 400 6.53 -14.49 7.21
N ALA A 401 6.79 -14.62 8.53
CA ALA A 401 7.13 -13.49 9.39
C ALA A 401 8.46 -12.82 8.98
N LEU A 402 9.48 -13.62 8.63
CA LEU A 402 10.73 -13.10 8.09
C LEU A 402 10.52 -12.41 6.74
N GLU A 403 9.78 -13.03 5.82
CA GLU A 403 9.48 -12.46 4.51
C GLU A 403 8.73 -11.13 4.64
N LEU A 404 7.77 -11.02 5.58
CA LEU A 404 7.06 -9.78 5.90
C LEU A 404 8.00 -8.69 6.45
N VAL A 405 8.89 -9.02 7.40
CA VAL A 405 9.88 -8.07 7.93
C VAL A 405 10.81 -7.58 6.81
N LEU A 406 11.23 -8.48 5.92
CA LEU A 406 12.10 -8.15 4.80
C LEU A 406 11.38 -7.29 3.76
N ASP A 407 10.14 -7.59 3.40
CA ASP A 407 9.36 -6.75 2.48
C ASP A 407 9.11 -5.35 3.07
N LYS A 408 8.80 -5.25 4.38
CA LYS A 408 8.72 -3.96 5.08
C LYS A 408 10.05 -3.20 4.98
N SER A 409 11.18 -3.84 5.28
CA SER A 409 12.51 -3.20 5.20
C SER A 409 12.91 -2.77 3.78
N ARG A 410 12.40 -3.45 2.75
CA ARG A 410 12.61 -3.12 1.34
C ARG A 410 11.77 -1.92 0.91
N THR A 411 10.51 -1.90 1.32
CA THR A 411 9.52 -0.94 0.81
C THR A 411 9.43 0.33 1.65
N ARG A 412 9.87 0.30 2.91
CA ARG A 412 9.58 1.34 3.90
C ARG A 412 10.86 1.85 4.54
N LEU A 413 10.98 3.17 4.63
CA LEU A 413 11.96 3.84 5.49
C LEU A 413 11.22 4.79 6.43
N PHE A 414 11.46 4.63 7.73
CA PHE A 414 10.92 5.53 8.73
C PHE A 414 11.94 6.57 9.13
N THR A 415 11.60 7.84 8.93
CA THR A 415 12.50 8.95 9.25
C THR A 415 11.83 9.89 10.25
N GLY A 416 12.58 10.31 11.28
CA GLY A 416 12.15 11.36 12.20
C GLY A 416 10.91 11.05 13.05
N GLY A 417 10.57 9.78 13.25
CA GLY A 417 9.46 9.38 14.13
C GLY A 417 8.05 9.59 13.55
N ARG A 418 7.92 10.13 12.32
CA ARG A 418 6.63 10.54 11.75
C ARG A 418 6.46 10.25 10.26
N PHE A 419 7.53 9.92 9.55
CA PHE A 419 7.52 9.89 8.09
C PHE A 419 7.80 8.50 7.55
N LEU A 420 6.82 7.95 6.82
CA LEU A 420 6.95 6.70 6.08
C LEU A 420 7.32 6.98 4.62
N LEU A 421 8.57 6.74 4.25
CA LEU A 421 9.06 6.86 2.87
C LEU A 421 8.94 5.52 2.16
N HIS A 422 8.40 5.53 0.94
CA HIS A 422 8.54 4.42 0.03
C HIS A 422 10.00 4.35 -0.45
N TYR A 423 10.68 3.21 -0.25
CA TYR A 423 12.13 3.05 -0.42
C TYR A 423 12.53 1.95 -1.43
N SER A 424 11.57 1.34 -2.14
CA SER A 424 11.84 0.15 -2.97
C SER A 424 12.90 0.37 -4.04
N ASP A 425 12.97 1.55 -4.65
CA ASP A 425 13.92 1.85 -5.72
C ASP A 425 15.37 2.03 -5.18
N ALA A 426 15.49 2.33 -3.89
CA ALA A 426 16.78 2.41 -3.20
C ALA A 426 17.22 1.06 -2.60
N PHE A 427 16.41 0.00 -2.75
CA PHE A 427 16.77 -1.34 -2.33
C PHE A 427 18.06 -1.83 -3.00
N ARG A 428 18.95 -2.44 -2.23
CA ARG A 428 20.24 -2.98 -2.70
C ARG A 428 20.38 -4.49 -2.50
N GLY A 429 19.35 -5.13 -1.99
CA GLY A 429 19.36 -6.53 -1.57
C GLY A 429 19.32 -6.67 -0.06
N TYR A 430 18.85 -7.82 0.40
CA TYR A 430 18.75 -8.12 1.82
C TYR A 430 20.12 -8.35 2.48
N PRO A 431 20.26 -8.07 3.79
CA PRO A 431 21.47 -8.37 4.54
C PRO A 431 21.83 -9.86 4.47
N LYS A 432 23.13 -10.17 4.45
CA LYS A 432 23.62 -11.56 4.30
C LYS A 432 23.06 -12.53 5.34
N ASN A 433 22.89 -12.09 6.59
CA ASN A 433 22.31 -12.94 7.64
C ASN A 433 20.82 -13.21 7.39
N ALA A 434 20.06 -12.22 6.94
CA ALA A 434 18.66 -12.42 6.55
C ALA A 434 18.53 -13.42 5.39
N VAL A 435 19.41 -13.32 4.38
CA VAL A 435 19.46 -14.27 3.25
C VAL A 435 19.76 -15.69 3.74
N ARG A 436 20.65 -15.86 4.72
CA ARG A 436 20.90 -17.17 5.36
C ARG A 436 19.69 -17.68 6.11
N CYS A 437 18.99 -16.83 6.86
CA CYS A 437 17.76 -17.21 7.55
C CYS A 437 16.69 -17.69 6.55
N LEU A 438 16.50 -16.97 5.43
CA LEU A 438 15.62 -17.40 4.35
C LEU A 438 16.04 -18.75 3.78
N ALA A 439 17.33 -18.95 3.49
CA ALA A 439 17.85 -20.19 2.96
C ALA A 439 17.59 -21.39 3.90
N ILE A 440 17.86 -21.21 5.20
CA ILE A 440 17.61 -22.22 6.25
C ILE A 440 16.12 -22.58 6.31
N LEU A 441 15.23 -21.59 6.39
CA LEU A 441 13.80 -21.82 6.53
C LEU A 441 13.17 -22.40 5.26
N LYS A 442 13.70 -22.07 4.07
CA LYS A 442 13.31 -22.69 2.79
C LYS A 442 13.96 -24.05 2.53
N GLY A 443 14.88 -24.49 3.39
CA GLY A 443 15.58 -25.77 3.24
C GLY A 443 16.54 -25.81 2.03
N VAL A 444 17.05 -24.66 1.60
CA VAL A 444 17.97 -24.54 0.45
C VAL A 444 19.38 -24.20 0.91
N HIS A 445 20.38 -24.66 0.17
CA HIS A 445 21.78 -24.33 0.43
C HIS A 445 22.35 -23.55 -0.75
N HIS A 446 22.60 -22.25 -0.53
CA HIS A 446 23.19 -21.35 -1.52
C HIS A 446 24.36 -20.60 -0.92
N GLU A 447 25.48 -20.59 -1.63
CA GLU A 447 26.63 -19.75 -1.34
C GLU A 447 26.47 -18.37 -1.98
N PRO A 448 27.15 -17.31 -1.49
CA PRO A 448 27.02 -15.94 -2.02
C PRO A 448 27.24 -15.75 -3.53
N LYS A 449 27.94 -16.70 -4.17
CA LYS A 449 28.23 -16.71 -5.61
C LYS A 449 27.12 -17.36 -6.45
N ASP A 450 26.22 -18.10 -5.81
CA ASP A 450 25.21 -18.88 -6.51
C ASP A 450 24.06 -17.98 -6.96
N GLU A 451 23.45 -18.29 -8.10
CA GLU A 451 22.26 -17.57 -8.59
C GLU A 451 21.09 -17.66 -7.59
N GLY A 452 20.95 -18.78 -6.89
CA GLY A 452 19.96 -18.93 -5.81
C GLY A 452 20.16 -17.92 -4.69
N TRP A 453 21.41 -17.57 -4.35
CA TRP A 453 21.69 -16.53 -3.36
C TRP A 453 21.29 -15.15 -3.86
N LYS A 454 21.65 -14.80 -5.11
CA LYS A 454 21.25 -13.52 -5.72
C LYS A 454 19.73 -13.37 -5.72
N ARG A 455 19.01 -14.44 -6.06
CA ARG A 455 17.54 -14.49 -6.05
C ARG A 455 16.96 -14.24 -4.65
N LEU A 456 17.46 -14.94 -3.62
CA LEU A 456 17.02 -14.69 -2.24
C LEU A 456 17.35 -13.26 -1.78
N ALA A 457 18.57 -12.79 -2.05
CA ALA A 457 19.00 -11.44 -1.70
C ALA A 457 18.17 -10.36 -2.42
N GLY A 458 17.73 -10.61 -3.65
CA GLY A 458 16.89 -9.71 -4.43
C GLY A 458 15.39 -9.83 -4.17
N GLY A 459 14.95 -10.65 -3.21
CA GLY A 459 13.53 -10.83 -2.87
C GLY A 459 12.72 -11.59 -3.92
N CYS A 460 13.38 -12.44 -4.71
CA CYS A 460 12.71 -13.30 -5.67
C CYS A 460 11.83 -14.34 -4.96
N THR A 461 10.54 -14.37 -5.32
CA THR A 461 9.58 -15.38 -4.84
C THR A 461 9.31 -16.45 -5.88
N CYS A 462 9.53 -16.18 -7.17
CA CYS A 462 9.28 -17.14 -8.24
C CYS A 462 10.41 -18.16 -8.45
N GLY A 463 11.60 -17.92 -7.89
CA GLY A 463 12.79 -18.74 -8.10
C GLY A 463 13.49 -18.57 -9.46
N HIS A 464 12.98 -17.70 -10.34
CA HIS A 464 13.43 -17.55 -11.73
C HIS A 464 13.87 -16.13 -12.11
N CYS A 465 14.03 -15.21 -11.15
CA CYS A 465 14.51 -13.86 -11.47
C CYS A 465 15.94 -13.90 -12.05
N PHE A 466 16.12 -13.17 -13.15
CA PHE A 466 17.41 -12.90 -13.79
C PHE A 466 18.21 -11.94 -12.92
N GLU A 467 19.48 -12.30 -12.62
CA GLU A 467 20.37 -11.58 -11.70
C GLU A 467 19.74 -11.30 -10.31
N GLY A 468 18.72 -12.09 -9.94
CA GLY A 468 17.95 -11.96 -8.71
C GLY A 468 16.98 -10.78 -8.63
N CYS A 469 16.92 -9.90 -9.65
CA CYS A 469 16.08 -8.70 -9.62
C CYS A 469 14.96 -8.66 -10.66
N MET A 470 15.19 -9.12 -11.88
CA MET A 470 14.23 -8.98 -12.98
C MET A 470 13.43 -10.27 -13.14
N SER A 471 12.11 -10.23 -12.91
CA SER A 471 11.26 -11.41 -13.06
C SER A 471 11.07 -11.81 -14.52
N PRO A 472 10.68 -13.07 -14.81
CA PRO A 472 10.35 -13.48 -16.18
C PRO A 472 9.26 -12.63 -16.83
N ARG A 473 8.22 -12.26 -16.07
CA ARG A 473 7.10 -11.45 -16.55
C ARG A 473 7.50 -10.02 -16.85
N MET A 474 8.27 -9.38 -15.95
CA MET A 474 8.81 -8.03 -16.19
C MET A 474 9.74 -8.02 -17.41
N ARG A 475 10.61 -9.02 -17.56
CA ARG A 475 11.51 -9.12 -18.71
C ARG A 475 10.73 -9.18 -20.02
N LEU A 476 9.69 -10.02 -20.08
CA LEU A 476 8.81 -10.11 -21.24
C LEU A 476 8.11 -8.78 -21.51
N SER A 477 7.52 -8.16 -20.48
CA SER A 477 6.86 -6.84 -20.58
C SER A 477 7.77 -5.79 -21.20
N LEU A 478 8.98 -5.61 -20.64
CA LEU A 478 9.96 -4.66 -21.14
C LEU A 478 10.42 -4.98 -22.57
N ALA A 479 10.58 -6.26 -22.91
CA ALA A 479 11.00 -6.69 -24.24
C ALA A 479 9.93 -6.36 -25.30
N LEU A 480 8.66 -6.60 -24.97
CA LEU A 480 7.50 -6.30 -25.80
C LEU A 480 7.35 -4.79 -25.97
N GLN A 481 7.37 -4.01 -24.88
CA GLN A 481 7.24 -2.55 -24.94
C GLN A 481 8.38 -1.91 -25.74
N ALA A 482 9.61 -2.38 -25.58
CA ALA A 482 10.72 -1.91 -26.40
C ALA A 482 10.52 -2.20 -27.91
N GLY A 483 9.95 -3.36 -28.25
CA GLY A 483 9.59 -3.72 -29.63
C GLY A 483 8.46 -2.86 -30.19
N ILE A 484 7.39 -2.68 -29.42
CA ILE A 484 6.23 -1.86 -29.78
C ILE A 484 6.67 -0.41 -30.03
N LEU A 485 7.45 0.18 -29.11
CA LEU A 485 7.97 1.53 -29.28
C LEU A 485 8.87 1.65 -30.51
N HIS A 486 9.71 0.65 -30.80
CA HIS A 486 10.52 0.62 -32.02
C HIS A 486 9.65 0.69 -33.28
N ASP A 487 8.65 -0.19 -33.39
CA ASP A 487 7.81 -0.29 -34.58
C ASP A 487 6.95 0.97 -34.74
N MET A 488 6.29 1.39 -33.66
CA MET A 488 5.46 2.60 -33.63
C MET A 488 6.26 3.85 -33.98
N PHE A 489 7.44 4.05 -33.38
CA PHE A 489 8.27 5.22 -33.66
C PHE A 489 8.82 5.21 -35.09
N THR A 490 9.11 4.02 -35.65
CA THR A 490 9.56 3.88 -37.04
C THR A 490 8.48 4.34 -38.01
N ASP A 491 7.25 3.84 -37.84
CA ASP A 491 6.12 4.18 -38.70
C ASP A 491 5.74 5.66 -38.58
N GLN A 492 5.69 6.18 -37.35
CA GLN A 492 5.44 7.59 -37.10
C GLN A 492 6.49 8.46 -37.79
N LEU A 493 7.80 8.21 -37.59
CA LEU A 493 8.88 9.00 -38.21
C LEU A 493 8.91 8.89 -39.75
N ALA A 494 8.33 7.84 -40.32
CA ALA A 494 8.18 7.70 -41.76
C ALA A 494 7.08 8.63 -42.32
N VAL A 495 5.99 8.79 -41.58
CA VAL A 495 4.80 9.58 -41.97
C VAL A 495 4.91 11.05 -41.56
N MET A 496 5.52 11.34 -40.41
CA MET A 496 5.64 12.69 -39.85
C MET A 496 7.06 13.27 -39.95
N GLY A 497 7.17 14.59 -39.91
CA GLY A 497 8.47 15.27 -39.86
C GLY A 497 9.16 15.13 -38.50
N THR A 498 10.50 15.23 -38.46
CA THR A 498 11.31 15.09 -37.23
C THR A 498 10.87 16.05 -36.11
N ARG A 499 10.42 17.26 -36.44
CA ARG A 499 9.96 18.23 -35.44
C ARG A 499 8.71 17.76 -34.69
N GLN A 500 7.72 17.29 -35.44
CA GLN A 500 6.48 16.77 -34.87
C GLN A 500 6.75 15.49 -34.08
N TRP A 501 7.52 14.58 -34.66
CA TRP A 501 7.90 13.32 -34.02
C TRP A 501 8.57 13.52 -32.66
N VAL A 502 9.53 14.45 -32.58
CA VAL A 502 10.22 14.74 -31.30
C VAL A 502 9.26 15.33 -30.27
N SER A 503 8.35 16.21 -30.69
CA SER A 503 7.39 16.83 -29.77
C SER A 503 6.44 15.82 -29.15
N GLU A 504 6.00 14.83 -29.94
CA GLU A 504 5.06 13.81 -29.48
C GLU A 504 5.74 12.68 -28.68
N ASN A 505 7.03 12.37 -28.92
CA ASN A 505 7.64 11.13 -28.43
C ASN A 505 8.90 11.30 -27.57
N ALA A 506 9.59 12.44 -27.60
CA ALA A 506 10.93 12.58 -27.03
C ALA A 506 11.20 13.91 -26.32
N GLU A 507 10.24 14.84 -26.29
CA GLU A 507 10.45 16.19 -25.75
C GLU A 507 10.75 16.17 -24.24
N ASP A 508 10.02 15.38 -23.47
CA ASP A 508 10.15 15.34 -22.01
C ASP A 508 11.21 14.34 -21.52
N ALA A 509 11.62 13.39 -22.38
CA ALA A 509 12.53 12.32 -22.00
C ALA A 509 14.03 12.72 -22.08
N PHE A 510 14.36 13.78 -22.83
CA PHE A 510 15.75 14.12 -23.14
C PHE A 510 16.11 15.57 -22.76
N PRO A 511 17.39 15.87 -22.47
CA PRO A 511 17.82 17.24 -22.24
C PRO A 511 17.53 18.14 -23.44
N PHE A 512 17.19 19.41 -23.18
CA PHE A 512 16.82 20.40 -24.20
C PHE A 512 17.76 20.43 -25.42
N TYR A 513 19.07 20.35 -25.21
CA TYR A 513 20.06 20.32 -26.29
C TYR A 513 19.87 19.11 -27.23
N CYS A 514 19.66 17.92 -26.65
CA CYS A 514 19.45 16.69 -27.42
C CYS A 514 18.13 16.75 -28.20
N VAL A 515 17.05 17.19 -27.54
CA VAL A 515 15.73 17.43 -28.17
C VAL A 515 15.86 18.38 -29.37
N ASN A 516 16.55 19.50 -29.18
CA ASN A 516 16.74 20.47 -30.26
C ASN A 516 17.53 19.87 -31.44
N MET A 517 18.58 19.09 -31.17
CA MET A 517 19.34 18.41 -32.23
C MET A 517 18.49 17.36 -32.97
N MET A 518 17.68 16.57 -32.25
CA MET A 518 16.80 15.56 -32.85
C MET A 518 15.75 16.19 -33.76
N ARG A 519 15.19 17.36 -33.40
CA ARG A 519 14.21 18.09 -34.22
C ARG A 519 14.71 18.40 -35.63
N HIS A 520 16.03 18.50 -35.83
CA HIS A 520 16.65 18.77 -37.12
C HIS A 520 17.42 17.59 -37.72
N SER A 521 17.48 16.44 -37.03
CA SER A 521 18.30 15.29 -37.45
C SER A 521 17.52 13.97 -37.46
N LYS A 522 17.10 13.55 -38.66
CA LYS A 522 16.46 12.24 -38.87
C LYS A 522 17.37 11.07 -38.48
N SER A 523 18.68 11.23 -38.66
CA SER A 523 19.69 10.24 -38.28
C SER A 523 19.72 10.02 -36.76
N MET A 524 19.60 11.08 -35.95
CA MET A 524 19.53 10.93 -34.49
C MET A 524 18.25 10.25 -34.04
N CYS A 525 17.10 10.60 -34.64
CA CYS A 525 15.82 9.96 -34.32
C CYS A 525 15.88 8.45 -34.62
N ARG A 526 16.45 8.08 -35.78
CA ARG A 526 16.72 6.66 -36.12
C ARG A 526 17.68 5.98 -35.14
N GLY A 527 18.68 6.71 -34.64
CA GLY A 527 19.61 6.21 -33.64
C GLY A 527 18.92 5.83 -32.33
N LEU A 528 18.00 6.67 -31.84
CA LEU A 528 17.14 6.36 -30.70
C LEU A 528 16.28 5.12 -30.97
N ILE A 529 15.59 5.09 -32.11
CA ILE A 529 14.69 3.99 -32.49
C ILE A 529 15.46 2.66 -32.54
N SER A 530 16.64 2.64 -33.16
CA SER A 530 17.51 1.46 -33.21
C SER A 530 17.89 0.97 -31.81
N LEU A 531 18.14 1.86 -30.84
CA LEU A 531 18.43 1.47 -29.47
C LEU A 531 17.25 0.78 -28.78
N LEU A 532 16.00 1.13 -29.11
CA LEU A 532 14.82 0.40 -28.60
C LEU A 532 14.83 -1.06 -29.06
N LYS A 533 15.17 -1.30 -30.34
CA LYS A 533 15.33 -2.67 -30.85
C LYS A 533 16.44 -3.42 -30.14
N HIS A 534 17.57 -2.76 -29.87
CA HIS A 534 18.69 -3.38 -29.15
C HIS A 534 18.31 -3.71 -27.70
N THR A 535 17.56 -2.84 -27.03
CA THR A 535 16.99 -3.13 -25.70
C THR A 535 16.08 -4.36 -25.75
N SER A 536 15.16 -4.44 -26.72
CA SER A 536 14.28 -5.60 -26.91
C SER A 536 15.09 -6.89 -27.11
N ASN A 537 16.07 -6.88 -28.01
CA ASN A 537 16.94 -8.04 -28.27
C ASN A 537 17.75 -8.46 -27.02
N CYS A 538 18.27 -7.49 -26.25
CA CYS A 538 18.97 -7.74 -24.99
C CYS A 538 18.09 -8.44 -23.97
N LEU A 539 16.84 -7.99 -23.81
CA LEU A 539 15.87 -8.59 -22.90
C LEU A 539 15.43 -9.98 -23.36
N CYS A 540 15.23 -10.18 -24.66
CA CYS A 540 14.95 -11.49 -25.27
C CYS A 540 16.10 -12.49 -25.03
N ALA A 541 17.35 -12.02 -25.08
CA ALA A 541 18.54 -12.81 -24.77
C ALA A 541 18.73 -13.12 -23.28
N GLY A 542 17.82 -12.70 -22.40
CA GLY A 542 17.89 -12.99 -20.96
C GLY A 542 18.90 -12.13 -20.20
N MET A 543 19.29 -10.98 -20.75
CA MET A 543 20.25 -10.06 -20.14
C MET A 543 19.57 -8.83 -19.55
N LEU A 544 20.12 -8.29 -18.47
CA LEU A 544 19.71 -6.99 -17.95
C LEU A 544 19.99 -5.91 -19.02
N PRO A 545 19.06 -5.00 -19.30
CA PRO A 545 19.26 -3.94 -20.28
C PRO A 545 20.13 -2.84 -19.66
N ASN A 546 21.41 -3.10 -19.47
CA ASN A 546 22.41 -2.10 -19.08
C ASN A 546 23.25 -1.71 -20.30
N GLU A 547 24.05 -0.65 -20.18
CA GLU A 547 24.87 -0.15 -21.29
C GLU A 547 25.78 -1.22 -21.89
N PHE A 548 26.47 -1.99 -21.05
CA PHE A 548 27.36 -3.04 -21.52
C PHE A 548 26.61 -4.12 -22.31
N ASN A 549 25.51 -4.64 -21.77
CA ASN A 549 24.75 -5.73 -22.39
C ASN A 549 24.06 -5.28 -23.69
N ILE A 550 23.43 -4.10 -23.71
CA ILE A 550 22.77 -3.58 -24.92
C ILE A 550 23.78 -3.36 -26.04
N MET A 551 24.95 -2.83 -25.72
CA MET A 551 26.02 -2.65 -26.71
C MET A 551 26.63 -3.99 -27.14
N SER A 552 26.72 -4.99 -26.26
CA SER A 552 27.27 -6.32 -26.60
C SER A 552 26.40 -7.11 -27.59
N VAL A 553 25.07 -6.98 -27.53
CA VAL A 553 24.13 -7.60 -28.48
C VAL A 553 24.29 -7.02 -29.88
N HIS A 554 24.88 -5.83 -29.97
CA HIS A 554 25.14 -5.13 -31.22
C HIS A 554 26.50 -5.51 -31.85
N ASP A 555 27.47 -5.96 -31.07
CA ASP A 555 28.86 -6.18 -31.51
C ASP A 555 29.07 -7.42 -32.42
N THR A 556 28.02 -8.18 -32.74
CA THR A 556 28.09 -9.24 -33.76
C THR A 556 28.27 -8.71 -35.19
N ASP A 557 28.10 -7.40 -35.42
CA ASP A 557 28.26 -6.73 -36.73
C ASP A 557 29.35 -5.62 -36.71
N GLU A 558 30.40 -5.77 -35.91
CA GLU A 558 31.68 -5.00 -35.86
C GLU A 558 31.66 -3.44 -35.88
N LYS A 559 30.53 -2.73 -36.07
CA LYS A 559 30.44 -1.26 -36.11
C LYS A 559 29.10 -0.73 -35.62
N ILE A 560 29.12 0.08 -34.56
CA ILE A 560 27.97 0.90 -34.12
C ILE A 560 27.41 1.68 -35.33
N PRO A 561 26.10 1.64 -35.60
CA PRO A 561 25.53 2.26 -36.79
C PRO A 561 25.68 3.78 -36.71
N VAL A 562 25.86 4.42 -37.86
CA VAL A 562 26.09 5.87 -37.95
C VAL A 562 24.99 6.66 -37.23
N ASP A 563 23.76 6.20 -37.32
CA ASP A 563 22.59 6.80 -36.67
C ASP A 563 22.70 6.78 -35.14
N THR A 564 23.03 5.63 -34.54
CA THR A 564 23.25 5.49 -33.09
C THR A 564 24.44 6.34 -32.62
N LYS A 565 25.51 6.41 -33.40
CA LYS A 565 26.66 7.28 -33.11
C LYS A 565 26.27 8.77 -33.12
N ASN A 566 25.44 9.17 -34.08
CA ASN A 566 24.96 10.56 -34.16
C ASN A 566 24.04 10.90 -33.00
N PHE A 567 23.18 9.96 -32.57
CA PHE A 567 22.35 10.12 -31.38
C PHE A 567 23.18 10.41 -30.13
N PHE A 568 24.20 9.59 -29.83
CA PHE A 568 25.09 9.83 -28.70
C PHE A 568 25.88 11.14 -28.82
N LYS A 569 26.40 11.46 -30.01
CA LYS A 569 27.10 12.74 -30.26
C LYS A 569 26.22 13.96 -30.02
N GLY A 570 24.93 13.85 -30.29
CA GLY A 570 23.96 14.92 -30.01
C GLY A 570 23.45 14.94 -28.57
N GLY A 571 24.12 14.26 -27.64
CA GLY A 571 23.80 14.27 -26.21
C GLY A 571 22.72 13.27 -25.79
N GLY A 572 22.32 12.36 -26.69
CA GLY A 572 21.43 11.26 -26.35
C GLY A 572 22.08 10.32 -25.34
N LYS A 573 21.26 9.73 -24.46
CA LYS A 573 21.71 8.78 -23.43
C LYS A 573 20.84 7.54 -23.45
N LEU A 574 21.47 6.39 -23.24
CA LEU A 574 20.77 5.11 -23.17
C LEU A 574 19.83 5.01 -21.96
N GLU A 575 20.17 5.68 -20.86
CA GLU A 575 19.31 5.88 -19.70
C GLU A 575 17.94 6.43 -20.09
N ALA A 576 17.90 7.52 -20.87
CA ALA A 576 16.65 8.14 -21.31
C ALA A 576 15.86 7.25 -22.29
N VAL A 577 16.54 6.51 -23.17
CA VAL A 577 15.87 5.54 -24.05
C VAL A 577 15.21 4.42 -23.26
N ASN A 578 15.90 3.84 -22.29
CA ASN A 578 15.32 2.77 -21.48
C ASN A 578 14.25 3.30 -20.52
N LYS A 579 14.36 4.55 -20.06
CA LYS A 579 13.31 5.18 -19.26
C LYS A 579 11.96 5.18 -20.00
N LEU A 580 11.94 5.48 -21.30
CA LEU A 580 10.73 5.35 -22.13
C LEU A 580 10.14 3.94 -22.11
N VAL A 581 10.99 2.91 -22.20
CA VAL A 581 10.56 1.49 -22.16
C VAL A 581 9.97 1.14 -20.79
N PHE A 582 10.61 1.59 -19.71
CA PHE A 582 10.13 1.37 -18.36
C PHE A 582 8.81 2.08 -18.10
N GLU A 583 8.66 3.34 -18.53
CA GLU A 583 7.43 4.12 -18.41
C GLU A 583 6.29 3.45 -19.18
N ALA A 584 6.51 3.03 -20.43
CA ALA A 584 5.51 2.31 -21.22
C ALA A 584 5.06 0.99 -20.55
N ALA A 585 5.99 0.23 -19.94
CA ALA A 585 5.65 -1.00 -19.22
C ALA A 585 4.91 -0.75 -17.90
N ILE A 586 5.20 0.37 -17.22
CA ILE A 586 4.45 0.80 -16.04
C ILE A 586 3.02 1.19 -16.45
N ASP A 587 2.87 1.98 -17.51
CA ASP A 587 1.56 2.43 -18.02
C ASP A 587 0.68 1.25 -18.48
N ASP A 588 1.25 0.29 -19.19
CA ASP A 588 0.55 -0.94 -19.61
C ASP A 588 0.15 -1.81 -18.41
N PHE A 589 1.05 -2.04 -17.46
CA PHE A 589 0.73 -2.79 -16.23
C PHE A 589 -0.34 -2.08 -15.41
N THR A 590 -0.21 -0.78 -15.22
CA THR A 590 -1.16 -0.02 -14.39
C THR A 590 -2.54 -0.05 -15.01
N SER A 591 -2.66 0.13 -16.33
CA SER A 591 -3.94 0.10 -17.05
C SER A 591 -4.61 -1.27 -17.09
N THR A 592 -3.85 -2.35 -17.28
CA THR A 592 -4.42 -3.70 -17.44
C THR A 592 -4.47 -4.51 -16.14
N GLY A 593 -3.58 -4.20 -15.19
CA GLY A 593 -3.33 -5.01 -14.00
C GLY A 593 -2.55 -6.29 -14.21
N GLU A 594 -2.09 -6.54 -15.43
CA GLU A 594 -1.29 -7.70 -15.76
C GLU A 594 0.09 -7.26 -16.24
N SER A 595 1.14 -7.98 -15.83
CA SER A 595 2.50 -7.71 -16.31
C SER A 595 2.67 -8.02 -17.80
N ILE A 596 1.79 -8.85 -18.36
CA ILE A 596 1.84 -9.30 -19.74
C ILE A 596 0.72 -8.58 -20.49
N PRO A 597 1.04 -7.86 -21.58
CA PRO A 597 0.04 -7.12 -22.35
C PRO A 597 -1.11 -8.04 -22.78
N PHE A 598 -2.35 -7.55 -22.72
CA PHE A 598 -3.54 -8.38 -22.99
C PHE A 598 -3.59 -8.96 -24.42
N TRP A 599 -2.96 -8.29 -25.38
CA TRP A 599 -2.87 -8.74 -26.77
C TRP A 599 -1.78 -9.80 -27.01
N PHE A 600 -0.93 -10.06 -26.01
CA PHE A 600 0.10 -11.08 -26.10
C PHE A 600 -0.47 -12.42 -25.63
N GLU A 601 -0.70 -13.33 -26.57
CA GLU A 601 -1.05 -14.71 -26.27
C GLU A 601 0.24 -15.52 -26.07
N PRO A 602 0.52 -16.03 -24.86
CA PRO A 602 1.65 -16.94 -24.66
C PRO A 602 1.42 -18.23 -25.46
N GLU A 603 2.51 -18.92 -25.83
CA GLU A 603 2.41 -20.23 -26.46
C GLU A 603 1.65 -21.22 -25.55
N GLU A 604 0.92 -22.18 -26.14
CA GLU A 604 0.13 -23.16 -25.38
C GLU A 604 0.97 -23.84 -24.28
N GLY A 605 0.60 -23.61 -23.01
CA GLY A 605 1.25 -24.19 -21.84
C GLY A 605 2.36 -23.33 -21.21
N GLU A 606 2.72 -22.18 -21.78
CA GLU A 606 3.74 -21.28 -21.22
C GLU A 606 3.13 -20.31 -20.19
N VAL A 607 3.00 -20.75 -18.94
CA VAL A 607 2.59 -19.88 -17.83
C VAL A 607 3.82 -19.35 -17.09
N LEU A 608 4.15 -18.07 -17.31
CA LEU A 608 5.25 -17.42 -16.58
C LEU A 608 4.89 -17.25 -15.10
N PRO A 609 5.79 -17.59 -14.16
CA PRO A 609 5.50 -17.55 -12.73
C PRO A 609 5.38 -16.11 -12.21
N ARG A 610 4.36 -15.86 -11.38
CA ARG A 610 4.21 -14.61 -10.61
C ARG A 610 5.38 -14.42 -9.65
N CYS A 611 5.86 -13.19 -9.52
CA CYS A 611 6.94 -12.85 -8.62
C CYS A 611 6.69 -11.52 -7.90
N ARG A 612 7.19 -11.41 -6.66
CA ARG A 612 7.26 -10.13 -5.94
C ARG A 612 7.99 -9.02 -6.71
N ASN A 613 8.91 -9.39 -7.59
CA ASN A 613 9.68 -8.48 -8.43
C ASN A 613 8.97 -8.10 -9.75
N ASP A 614 7.76 -8.58 -10.04
CA ASP A 614 7.05 -8.33 -11.31
C ASP A 614 6.83 -6.86 -11.63
N HIS A 615 6.77 -6.00 -10.61
CA HIS A 615 6.47 -4.58 -10.74
C HIS A 615 7.53 -3.68 -10.08
N GLU A 616 8.70 -4.23 -9.78
CA GLU A 616 9.80 -3.52 -9.12
C GLU A 616 10.71 -2.82 -10.14
N TYR A 617 10.10 -2.07 -11.06
CA TYR A 617 10.77 -1.45 -12.20
C TYR A 617 11.92 -0.52 -11.77
N GLY A 618 11.71 0.29 -10.73
CA GLY A 618 12.73 1.20 -10.22
C GLY A 618 13.95 0.47 -9.65
N TYR A 619 13.74 -0.69 -9.01
CA TYR A 619 14.84 -1.54 -8.54
C TYR A 619 15.66 -2.09 -9.71
N VAL A 620 15.02 -2.52 -10.79
CA VAL A 620 15.71 -3.02 -12.00
C VAL A 620 16.42 -1.88 -12.75
N SER A 621 15.79 -0.72 -12.90
CA SER A 621 16.40 0.48 -13.50
C SER A 621 17.70 0.88 -12.79
N VAL A 622 17.69 0.92 -11.45
CA VAL A 622 18.91 1.20 -10.67
C VAL A 622 19.96 0.11 -10.85
N LYS A 623 19.56 -1.17 -10.94
CA LYS A 623 20.48 -2.29 -11.25
C LYS A 623 21.10 -2.17 -12.64
N CYS A 624 20.40 -1.57 -13.60
CA CYS A 624 20.92 -1.28 -14.94
C CYS A 624 21.79 -0.02 -15.01
N GLY A 625 21.84 0.79 -13.94
CA GLY A 625 22.64 2.02 -13.86
C GLY A 625 21.89 3.29 -14.26
N TYR A 626 20.57 3.24 -14.42
CA TYR A 626 19.74 4.33 -14.95
C TYR A 626 19.08 5.23 -13.89
N GLY A 627 19.34 4.98 -12.61
CA GLY A 627 18.71 5.73 -11.52
C GLY A 627 17.24 5.35 -11.30
N THR A 628 16.53 6.16 -10.51
CA THR A 628 15.12 5.94 -10.19
C THR A 628 14.24 6.38 -11.35
N ILE A 629 13.24 5.57 -11.71
CA ILE A 629 12.28 5.90 -12.79
C ILE A 629 11.32 6.99 -12.32
N GLU A 630 10.99 7.00 -11.03
CA GLU A 630 10.26 8.11 -10.43
C GLU A 630 11.17 9.35 -10.31
N PRO A 631 10.66 10.56 -10.61
CA PRO A 631 11.39 11.77 -10.34
C PRO A 631 11.71 11.84 -8.85
N PHE A 632 13.01 11.87 -8.53
CA PHE A 632 13.49 12.19 -7.19
C PHE A 632 13.09 13.63 -6.88
N VAL A 633 11.94 13.80 -6.24
CA VAL A 633 11.61 15.08 -5.61
C VAL A 633 12.42 15.10 -4.33
N GLY A 634 13.62 15.67 -4.41
CA GLY A 634 14.34 16.10 -3.21
C GLY A 634 13.39 16.96 -2.37
N PHE A 635 13.39 16.73 -1.06
CA PHE A 635 12.76 17.63 -0.10
C PHE A 635 13.32 19.04 -0.29
N ASN A 636 12.69 19.82 -1.16
CA ASN A 636 12.87 21.25 -1.27
C ASN A 636 11.65 21.90 -0.62
N GLY A 637 11.85 22.39 0.60
CA GLY A 637 10.99 23.38 1.23
C GLY A 637 9.83 22.83 2.07
N LEU A 638 10.14 22.55 3.34
CA LEU A 638 9.35 23.10 4.45
C LEU A 638 10.23 24.10 5.19
#